data_AF-A0A2V6RFY7-F1
#
_entry.id   AF-A0A2V6RFY7-F1
#
_cell.length_a   1.000
_cell.length_b   1.000
_cell.length_c   1.000
_cell.angle_alpha   90.00
_cell.angle_beta   90.00
_cell.angle_gamma   90.00
#
_symmetry.space_group_name_H-M   'P 1'
#
loop_
_entity.id
_entity.type
_entity.pdbx_description
1 polymer ?
#
loop_
_entity_poly.entity_id
_entity_poly.type
_entity_poly.pdbx_seq_one_letter_code
_entity_poly.pdbx_strand_id
1 'polypeptide(L)'
;MSDGLEEGNSSPLGATPSPNGVNFSVFSKHATGVQLLLFDRVDDARAARVVRLDPSANRTYHYWHVFLPNIQPGQLYGYQVDGPSDPSNGMRFDPAKVLLDPYGRGVMVPGTYGRDAARRPGDNIATAMKSIVVDISAYDWEGDAPLQRPSSRTIVYEMHVRGFTRHPSSGVSEKTRGTFAGLIEKIPYLQRLGITAVELLPVFQFDAQDAPPGLANYWGYAPVSFFAPHQAYSSRRDPLGPVDEFRDLVKALHRAGLEVILDVVFNHTAEGDHGGPTLSFRGLDNATYYILDEDRSRYANYSGTGNTLNANHPIVRRMILDSLRYWVDTMHVDGFRFDLASILERDESGNVMPSPPVLWDIESDPALAGAKLIAEAWDAAGLYQVGTFMGDSWKEWNGRFRDDVRSFFRGEEGSVERFADRLIGSPSLFGHKQREPEGSVNFVTCHDGFTLNDLVSYDGKHNEANGEDNRDGADDDRSWNCGVEGPTEDPAVDKLRTRQMKNFFTVTMLSAGMPMMLMGDEVRRTQGGNNNAYCQDNETSWFDWTLLAKRADVHRFVTLLKARRVLRDVEHERQRVALGQLSRQVDIIWHGVRLQEPDWRHCSHSVAFTARFTTERVCFHAILNAYWEPLEFELPSVADDGRHPWRRWIDTFLDSPDDIVEWEQAPSVPGHSYRAEPRSVVVLFAGLDPERQSTGREGR
;
A
#
# COMPACT_ATOMS: atom_id res chain seq x y z
N MET A 1 -27.15 -15.47 -44.97
CA MET A 1 -26.13 -16.42 -44.49
C MET A 1 -25.92 -16.07 -43.03
N SER A 2 -26.18 -16.99 -42.10
CA SER A 2 -26.06 -16.74 -40.66
C SER A 2 -24.58 -16.54 -40.33
N ASP A 3 -24.21 -15.35 -39.86
CA ASP A 3 -22.83 -14.90 -39.62
C ASP A 3 -22.11 -15.64 -38.47
N GLY A 4 -22.11 -16.98 -38.43
CA GLY A 4 -21.27 -17.79 -37.52
C GLY A 4 -21.31 -17.38 -36.04
N LEU A 5 -22.37 -16.72 -35.59
CA LEU A 5 -22.58 -16.26 -34.23
C LEU A 5 -23.15 -17.42 -33.42
N GLU A 6 -22.43 -17.84 -32.40
CA GLU A 6 -22.89 -18.86 -31.45
C GLU A 6 -23.37 -18.17 -30.17
N GLU A 7 -24.32 -18.78 -29.47
CA GLU A 7 -24.97 -18.20 -28.29
C GLU A 7 -23.97 -17.80 -27.19
N GLY A 8 -22.89 -18.57 -27.05
CA GLY A 8 -21.91 -18.40 -25.97
C GLY A 8 -22.45 -18.80 -24.59
N ASN A 9 -21.71 -18.45 -23.55
CA ASN A 9 -22.00 -18.83 -22.17
C ASN A 9 -21.94 -17.61 -21.25
N SER A 10 -22.82 -17.58 -20.25
CA SER A 10 -22.85 -16.53 -19.22
C SER A 10 -21.66 -16.55 -18.25
N SER A 11 -20.91 -17.66 -18.21
CA SER A 11 -19.74 -17.86 -17.35
C SER A 11 -18.59 -18.51 -18.14
N PRO A 12 -17.32 -18.15 -17.86
CA PRO A 12 -16.89 -17.07 -16.95
C PRO A 12 -17.20 -15.67 -17.50
N LEU A 13 -17.15 -14.65 -16.62
CA LEU A 13 -17.31 -13.25 -16.98
C LEU A 13 -16.07 -12.70 -17.71
N GLY A 14 -16.27 -11.68 -18.54
CA GLY A 14 -15.25 -11.07 -19.40
C GLY A 14 -15.06 -11.81 -20.71
N ALA A 15 -13.95 -11.53 -21.39
CA ALA A 15 -13.52 -12.22 -22.61
C ALA A 15 -12.62 -13.42 -22.27
N THR A 16 -13.08 -14.62 -22.61
CA THR A 16 -12.37 -15.89 -22.34
C THR A 16 -12.00 -16.59 -23.64
N PRO A 17 -10.70 -16.64 -23.99
CA PRO A 17 -10.21 -17.39 -25.14
C PRO A 17 -10.40 -18.89 -24.99
N SER A 18 -10.63 -19.54 -26.12
CA SER A 18 -10.60 -20.99 -26.31
C SER A 18 -9.93 -21.30 -27.66
N PRO A 19 -9.58 -22.56 -27.95
CA PRO A 19 -8.90 -22.91 -29.21
C PRO A 19 -9.64 -22.48 -30.49
N ASN A 20 -10.97 -22.33 -30.44
CA ASN A 20 -11.80 -22.06 -31.62
C ASN A 20 -12.32 -20.61 -31.70
N GLY A 21 -12.05 -19.77 -30.70
CA GLY A 21 -12.62 -18.43 -30.60
C GLY A 21 -12.74 -17.94 -29.15
N VAL A 22 -13.49 -16.86 -28.95
CA VAL A 22 -13.60 -16.18 -27.66
C VAL A 22 -15.06 -16.11 -27.21
N ASN A 23 -15.31 -16.47 -25.95
CA ASN A 23 -16.57 -16.20 -25.27
C ASN A 23 -16.52 -14.84 -24.59
N PHE A 24 -17.48 -13.97 -24.86
CA PHE A 24 -17.66 -12.69 -24.17
C PHE A 24 -18.86 -12.79 -23.25
N SER A 25 -18.75 -12.33 -22.00
CA SER A 25 -19.86 -12.27 -21.06
C SER A 25 -19.78 -11.03 -20.17
N VAL A 26 -20.85 -10.23 -20.11
CA VAL A 26 -20.93 -9.01 -19.31
C VAL A 26 -22.26 -8.90 -18.57
N PHE A 27 -22.22 -8.42 -17.34
CA PHE A 27 -23.42 -8.20 -16.53
C PHE A 27 -24.04 -6.82 -16.82
N SER A 28 -25.34 -6.81 -17.12
CA SER A 28 -26.18 -5.63 -17.04
C SER A 28 -27.64 -6.03 -16.83
N LYS A 29 -28.22 -5.62 -15.70
CA LYS A 29 -29.60 -5.92 -15.33
C LYS A 29 -30.57 -5.06 -16.12
N HIS A 30 -30.30 -3.77 -16.23
CA HIS A 30 -31.21 -2.77 -16.78
C HIS A 30 -31.00 -2.46 -18.26
N ALA A 31 -29.96 -3.02 -18.89
CA ALA A 31 -29.77 -2.89 -20.34
C ALA A 31 -30.94 -3.50 -21.13
N THR A 32 -31.31 -2.81 -22.21
CA THR A 32 -32.28 -3.23 -23.22
C THR A 32 -31.60 -3.72 -24.51
N GLY A 33 -30.32 -3.39 -24.70
CA GLY A 33 -29.50 -3.87 -25.81
C GLY A 33 -28.01 -3.77 -25.49
N VAL A 34 -27.23 -4.73 -26.00
CA VAL A 34 -25.78 -4.73 -25.88
C VAL A 34 -25.16 -4.96 -27.26
N GLN A 35 -24.18 -4.13 -27.59
CA GLN A 35 -23.36 -4.27 -28.78
C GLN A 35 -21.91 -4.48 -28.35
N LEU A 36 -21.28 -5.53 -28.89
CA LEU A 36 -19.85 -5.79 -28.77
C LEU A 36 -19.14 -5.19 -29.99
N LEU A 37 -18.17 -4.31 -29.74
CA LEU A 37 -17.38 -3.64 -30.75
C LEU A 37 -15.99 -4.27 -30.79
N LEU A 38 -15.53 -4.67 -31.98
CA LEU A 38 -14.16 -5.17 -32.21
C LEU A 38 -13.37 -4.15 -33.03
N PHE A 39 -12.13 -3.89 -32.63
CA PHE A 39 -11.25 -2.90 -33.26
C PHE A 39 -9.95 -3.55 -33.74
N ASP A 40 -9.42 -3.11 -34.88
CA ASP A 40 -8.11 -3.58 -35.36
C ASP A 40 -6.99 -2.80 -34.67
N ARG A 41 -7.23 -1.53 -34.33
CA ARG A 41 -6.27 -0.63 -33.70
C ARG A 41 -6.92 0.19 -32.59
N VAL A 42 -6.08 0.63 -31.63
CA VAL A 42 -6.56 1.42 -30.49
C VAL A 42 -7.10 2.79 -30.90
N ASP A 43 -6.54 3.42 -31.92
CA ASP A 43 -6.94 4.76 -32.39
C ASP A 43 -8.07 4.72 -33.46
N ASP A 44 -8.67 3.57 -33.71
CA ASP A 44 -9.73 3.44 -34.72
C ASP A 44 -10.96 4.29 -34.34
N ALA A 45 -11.38 5.16 -35.25
CA ALA A 45 -12.58 5.99 -35.10
C ALA A 45 -13.90 5.24 -35.37
N ARG A 46 -13.83 3.95 -35.72
CA ARG A 46 -14.98 3.06 -35.94
C ARG A 46 -14.56 1.62 -35.62
N ALA A 47 -15.49 0.81 -35.15
CA ALA A 47 -15.24 -0.62 -34.99
C ALA A 47 -15.06 -1.30 -36.36
N ALA A 48 -14.14 -2.26 -36.44
CA ALA A 48 -13.96 -3.13 -37.58
C ALA A 48 -15.16 -4.09 -37.72
N ARG A 49 -15.72 -4.53 -36.59
CA ARG A 49 -16.93 -5.35 -36.53
C ARG A 49 -17.79 -4.94 -35.34
N VAL A 50 -19.10 -4.83 -35.55
CA VAL A 50 -20.09 -4.62 -34.48
C VAL A 50 -20.98 -5.85 -34.42
N VAL A 51 -21.10 -6.45 -33.25
CA VAL A 51 -21.95 -7.60 -32.98
C VAL A 51 -23.06 -7.18 -32.04
N ARG A 52 -24.30 -7.15 -32.53
CA ARG A 52 -25.48 -6.89 -31.71
C ARG A 52 -25.94 -8.19 -31.08
N LEU A 53 -26.03 -8.22 -29.75
CA LEU A 53 -26.49 -9.41 -29.02
C LEU A 53 -28.01 -9.48 -29.07
N ASP A 54 -28.55 -10.66 -29.41
CA ASP A 54 -29.99 -10.92 -29.38
C ASP A 54 -30.45 -11.09 -27.92
N PRO A 55 -31.32 -10.23 -27.37
CA PRO A 55 -31.78 -10.33 -25.99
C PRO A 55 -32.47 -11.66 -25.65
N SER A 56 -32.94 -12.42 -26.65
CA SER A 56 -33.61 -13.71 -26.46
C SER A 56 -32.66 -14.92 -26.47
N ALA A 57 -31.54 -14.83 -27.20
CA ALA A 57 -30.59 -15.94 -27.36
C ALA A 57 -29.24 -15.68 -26.65
N ASN A 58 -28.79 -14.43 -26.60
CA ASN A 58 -27.50 -13.99 -26.06
C ASN A 58 -27.62 -13.38 -24.66
N ARG A 59 -28.63 -13.79 -23.89
CA ARG A 59 -28.83 -13.31 -22.52
C ARG A 59 -29.39 -14.41 -21.63
N THR A 60 -28.64 -14.76 -20.59
CA THR A 60 -29.10 -15.64 -19.52
C THR A 60 -29.18 -14.83 -18.23
N TYR A 61 -30.38 -14.74 -17.63
CA TYR A 61 -30.66 -13.86 -16.50
C TYR A 61 -30.32 -12.37 -16.82
N HIS A 62 -29.23 -11.85 -16.28
CA HIS A 62 -28.73 -10.49 -16.53
C HIS A 62 -27.32 -10.48 -17.13
N TYR A 63 -26.86 -11.63 -17.62
CA TYR A 63 -25.58 -11.80 -18.29
C TYR A 63 -25.80 -11.84 -19.79
N TRP A 64 -25.23 -10.87 -20.48
CA TRP A 64 -25.20 -10.79 -21.94
C TRP A 64 -23.95 -11.51 -22.42
N HIS A 65 -24.11 -12.44 -23.35
CA HIS A 65 -23.01 -13.29 -23.78
C HIS A 65 -23.09 -13.66 -25.26
N VAL A 66 -21.92 -13.85 -25.88
CA VAL A 66 -21.80 -14.33 -27.26
C VAL A 66 -20.47 -15.05 -27.44
N PHE A 67 -20.46 -16.10 -28.26
CA PHE A 67 -19.22 -16.73 -28.69
C PHE A 67 -18.90 -16.34 -30.14
N LEU A 68 -17.68 -15.84 -30.34
CA LEU A 68 -17.18 -15.43 -31.64
C LEU A 68 -16.04 -16.37 -32.09
N PRO A 69 -16.25 -17.16 -33.16
CA PRO A 69 -15.20 -18.03 -33.68
C PRO A 69 -14.06 -17.21 -34.31
N ASN A 70 -12.86 -17.78 -34.30
CA ASN A 70 -11.65 -17.24 -34.93
C ASN A 70 -11.13 -15.91 -34.35
N ILE A 71 -11.67 -15.42 -33.24
CA ILE A 71 -11.06 -14.31 -32.49
C ILE A 71 -9.85 -14.85 -31.72
N GLN A 72 -8.75 -14.09 -31.73
CA GLN A 72 -7.49 -14.45 -31.09
C GLN A 72 -7.16 -13.51 -29.92
N PRO A 73 -6.31 -13.94 -28.97
CA PRO A 73 -5.71 -13.04 -27.98
C PRO A 73 -5.04 -11.83 -28.63
N GLY A 74 -5.15 -10.66 -27.98
CA GLY A 74 -4.74 -9.37 -28.51
C GLY A 74 -5.84 -8.59 -29.25
N GLN A 75 -6.99 -9.22 -29.54
CA GLN A 75 -8.15 -8.51 -30.10
C GLN A 75 -8.61 -7.39 -29.15
N LEU A 76 -8.74 -6.17 -29.68
CA LEU A 76 -9.28 -5.03 -28.96
C LEU A 76 -10.80 -5.01 -29.04
N TYR A 77 -11.48 -4.72 -27.93
CA TYR A 77 -12.93 -4.66 -27.88
C TYR A 77 -13.47 -3.66 -26.86
N GLY A 78 -14.77 -3.39 -26.94
CA GLY A 78 -15.53 -2.64 -25.95
C GLY A 78 -17.03 -2.87 -26.14
N TYR A 79 -17.84 -2.28 -25.28
CA TYR A 79 -19.31 -2.39 -25.36
C TYR A 79 -19.97 -1.04 -25.61
N GLN A 80 -21.10 -1.05 -26.33
CA GLN A 80 -22.10 0.02 -26.30
C GLN A 80 -23.39 -0.58 -25.77
N VAL A 81 -24.02 0.10 -24.83
CA VAL A 81 -25.15 -0.45 -24.08
C VAL A 81 -26.34 0.49 -24.11
N ASP A 82 -27.45 -0.03 -24.63
CA ASP A 82 -28.74 0.64 -24.67
C ASP A 82 -29.49 0.37 -23.35
N GLY A 83 -30.17 1.39 -22.84
CA GLY A 83 -31.02 1.27 -21.67
C GLY A 83 -31.72 2.60 -21.34
N PRO A 84 -32.56 2.64 -20.30
CA PRO A 84 -33.22 3.87 -19.87
C PRO A 84 -32.20 4.95 -19.45
N SER A 85 -32.32 6.16 -20.00
CA SER A 85 -31.59 7.33 -19.50
C SER A 85 -32.55 8.17 -18.65
N ASP A 86 -32.59 7.90 -17.35
CA ASP A 86 -33.37 8.64 -16.37
C ASP A 86 -32.51 8.95 -15.14
N PRO A 87 -31.69 10.02 -15.20
CA PRO A 87 -30.79 10.39 -14.11
C PRO A 87 -31.52 10.68 -12.80
N SER A 88 -32.80 11.08 -12.84
CA SER A 88 -33.59 11.35 -11.64
C SER A 88 -33.89 10.08 -10.82
N ASN A 89 -33.80 8.90 -11.45
CA ASN A 89 -33.95 7.60 -10.79
C ASN A 89 -32.63 6.80 -10.77
N GLY A 90 -31.50 7.45 -11.08
CA GLY A 90 -30.16 6.86 -11.10
C GLY A 90 -29.82 6.05 -12.36
N MET A 91 -30.66 6.08 -13.40
CA MET A 91 -30.42 5.37 -14.66
C MET A 91 -29.61 6.24 -15.63
N ARG A 92 -28.42 5.78 -16.03
CA ARG A 92 -27.43 6.60 -16.76
C ARG A 92 -26.85 5.92 -18.01
N PHE A 93 -27.66 5.13 -18.70
CA PHE A 93 -27.26 4.51 -19.96
C PHE A 93 -27.04 5.57 -21.05
N ASP A 94 -25.92 5.47 -21.77
CA ASP A 94 -25.62 6.28 -22.94
C ASP A 94 -25.03 5.38 -24.04
N PRO A 95 -25.82 4.98 -25.05
CA PRO A 95 -25.37 4.05 -26.09
C PRO A 95 -24.34 4.66 -27.04
N ALA A 96 -24.08 5.97 -26.98
CA ALA A 96 -23.01 6.60 -27.75
C ALA A 96 -21.62 6.29 -27.16
N LYS A 97 -21.54 5.87 -25.90
CA LYS A 97 -20.26 5.65 -25.19
C LYS A 97 -19.74 4.24 -25.37
N VAL A 98 -18.47 4.15 -25.74
CA VAL A 98 -17.71 2.89 -25.65
C VAL A 98 -17.32 2.66 -24.20
N LEU A 99 -17.70 1.51 -23.68
CA LEU A 99 -17.49 1.07 -22.31
C LEU A 99 -16.44 -0.03 -22.27
N LEU A 100 -15.57 0.03 -21.26
CA LEU A 100 -14.67 -1.07 -20.92
C LEU A 100 -15.44 -2.27 -20.34
N ASP A 101 -14.88 -3.46 -20.49
CA ASP A 101 -15.34 -4.64 -19.78
C ASP A 101 -14.88 -4.57 -18.30
N PRO A 102 -15.79 -4.67 -17.31
CA PRO A 102 -15.41 -4.71 -15.90
C PRO A 102 -14.46 -5.88 -15.54
N TYR A 103 -14.50 -6.97 -16.33
CA TYR A 103 -13.62 -8.14 -16.21
C TYR A 103 -12.51 -8.14 -17.28
N GLY A 104 -12.31 -7.01 -17.98
CA GLY A 104 -11.25 -6.84 -18.96
C GLY A 104 -9.87 -6.90 -18.31
N ARG A 105 -9.10 -7.94 -18.66
CA ARG A 105 -7.76 -8.22 -18.11
C ARG A 105 -6.62 -7.40 -18.72
N GLY A 106 -6.93 -6.58 -19.71
CA GLY A 106 -6.00 -5.65 -20.34
C GLY A 106 -6.76 -4.46 -20.92
N VAL A 107 -6.13 -3.29 -20.92
CA VAL A 107 -6.69 -2.05 -21.45
C VAL A 107 -5.63 -1.35 -22.31
N MET A 108 -6.05 -0.93 -23.50
CA MET A 108 -5.28 -0.01 -24.34
C MET A 108 -5.92 1.38 -24.33
N VAL A 109 -5.09 2.39 -24.10
CA VAL A 109 -5.40 3.81 -24.08
C VAL A 109 -4.88 4.43 -25.39
N PRO A 110 -5.75 5.01 -26.24
CA PRO A 110 -5.33 5.65 -27.48
C PRO A 110 -4.50 6.91 -27.18
N GLY A 111 -3.65 7.32 -28.12
CA GLY A 111 -2.89 8.57 -27.98
C GLY A 111 -3.81 9.81 -27.99
N THR A 112 -5.00 9.65 -28.55
CA THR A 112 -6.09 10.64 -28.60
C THR A 112 -7.06 10.54 -27.42
N TYR A 113 -6.72 9.77 -26.37
CA TYR A 113 -7.59 9.62 -25.21
C TYR A 113 -8.04 10.97 -24.65
N GLY A 114 -9.34 11.10 -24.40
CA GLY A 114 -9.93 12.34 -23.92
C GLY A 114 -11.06 12.06 -22.93
N ARG A 115 -10.75 12.22 -21.63
CA ARG A 115 -11.70 12.08 -20.52
C ARG A 115 -12.97 12.91 -20.74
N ASP A 116 -12.81 14.12 -21.26
CA ASP A 116 -13.92 15.03 -21.55
C ASP A 116 -14.90 14.53 -22.62
N ALA A 117 -14.45 13.73 -23.59
CA ALA A 117 -15.33 13.13 -24.59
C ALA A 117 -16.27 12.07 -23.97
N ALA A 118 -15.83 11.42 -22.89
CA ALA A 118 -16.65 10.50 -22.11
C ALA A 118 -17.65 11.21 -21.17
N ARG A 119 -17.48 12.53 -20.94
CA ARG A 119 -18.39 13.36 -20.11
C ARG A 119 -19.50 14.03 -20.91
N ARG A 120 -19.20 14.46 -22.13
CA ARG A 120 -20.10 15.27 -22.97
C ARG A 120 -20.99 14.41 -23.85
N PRO A 121 -22.16 14.88 -24.32
CA PRO A 121 -22.97 14.15 -25.30
C PRO A 121 -22.22 13.86 -26.61
N GLY A 122 -22.56 12.75 -27.27
CA GLY A 122 -21.97 12.31 -28.55
C GLY A 122 -21.11 11.05 -28.41
N ASP A 123 -20.64 10.49 -29.52
CA ASP A 123 -19.76 9.32 -29.47
C ASP A 123 -18.36 9.67 -28.97
N ASN A 124 -17.63 8.67 -28.47
CA ASN A 124 -16.24 8.81 -28.04
C ASN A 124 -15.33 7.71 -28.64
N ILE A 125 -15.72 7.05 -29.75
CA ILE A 125 -15.05 5.82 -30.23
C ILE A 125 -13.55 6.06 -30.50
N ALA A 126 -13.24 7.19 -31.15
CA ALA A 126 -11.88 7.57 -31.53
C ALA A 126 -10.99 7.96 -30.34
N THR A 127 -11.58 8.18 -29.16
CA THR A 127 -10.88 8.67 -27.96
C THR A 127 -11.10 7.76 -26.75
N ALA A 128 -11.85 6.67 -26.89
CA ALA A 128 -12.15 5.74 -25.82
C ALA A 128 -11.05 4.69 -25.64
N MET A 129 -10.81 4.35 -24.36
CA MET A 129 -10.05 3.17 -23.97
C MET A 129 -10.74 1.90 -24.47
N LYS A 130 -9.95 0.87 -24.77
CA LYS A 130 -10.43 -0.41 -25.31
C LYS A 130 -9.90 -1.57 -24.48
N SER A 131 -10.77 -2.52 -24.16
CA SER A 131 -10.41 -3.77 -23.48
C SER A 131 -9.66 -4.71 -24.44
N ILE A 132 -8.93 -5.67 -23.89
CA ILE A 132 -8.09 -6.61 -24.66
C ILE A 132 -8.50 -8.03 -24.32
N VAL A 133 -8.61 -8.88 -25.35
CA VAL A 133 -8.72 -10.33 -25.15
C VAL A 133 -7.36 -10.86 -24.70
N VAL A 134 -7.27 -11.36 -23.48
CA VAL A 134 -6.02 -11.89 -22.88
C VAL A 134 -6.16 -13.38 -22.62
N ASP A 135 -5.21 -14.17 -23.14
CA ASP A 135 -5.06 -15.58 -22.75
C ASP A 135 -4.15 -15.67 -21.52
N ILE A 136 -4.73 -16.12 -20.41
CA ILE A 136 -4.02 -16.24 -19.13
C ILE A 136 -3.16 -17.50 -19.07
N SER A 137 -3.43 -18.52 -19.90
CA SER A 137 -2.76 -19.82 -19.85
C SER A 137 -1.45 -19.86 -20.64
N ALA A 138 -1.19 -18.84 -21.47
CA ALA A 138 -0.07 -18.81 -22.39
C ALA A 138 1.26 -18.37 -21.74
N TYR A 139 1.24 -17.82 -20.53
CA TYR A 139 2.44 -17.28 -19.87
C TYR A 139 3.22 -18.37 -19.12
N ASP A 140 4.54 -18.40 -19.32
CA ASP A 140 5.43 -19.34 -18.63
C ASP A 140 5.99 -18.72 -17.32
N TRP A 141 5.46 -19.19 -16.19
CA TRP A 141 5.91 -18.82 -14.86
C TRP A 141 7.22 -19.48 -14.45
N GLU A 142 7.75 -20.45 -15.22
CA GLU A 142 9.02 -21.13 -14.93
C GLU A 142 9.06 -21.75 -13.52
N GLY A 143 7.91 -22.22 -13.03
CA GLY A 143 7.74 -22.82 -11.70
C GLY A 143 7.63 -21.83 -10.53
N ASP A 144 7.50 -20.54 -10.81
CA ASP A 144 7.21 -19.51 -9.81
C ASP A 144 5.91 -19.81 -9.03
N ALA A 145 5.89 -19.46 -7.75
CA ALA A 145 4.69 -19.40 -6.91
C ALA A 145 4.87 -18.31 -5.84
N PRO A 146 3.76 -17.77 -5.27
CA PRO A 146 3.80 -16.86 -4.13
C PRO A 146 4.69 -17.35 -2.98
N LEU A 147 5.44 -16.43 -2.35
CA LEU A 147 6.51 -16.77 -1.40
C LEU A 147 6.00 -17.13 0.01
N GLN A 148 4.82 -16.63 0.40
CA GLN A 148 4.17 -16.91 1.68
C GLN A 148 5.09 -16.67 2.91
N ARG A 149 5.81 -15.54 2.93
CA ARG A 149 6.68 -15.17 4.04
C ARG A 149 5.87 -14.87 5.29
N PRO A 150 6.31 -15.31 6.49
CA PRO A 150 5.72 -14.87 7.75
C PRO A 150 5.79 -13.35 7.93
N SER A 151 4.72 -12.77 8.44
CA SER A 151 4.55 -11.32 8.68
C SER A 151 5.61 -10.78 9.64
N SER A 152 6.06 -11.59 10.59
CA SER A 152 7.12 -11.25 11.57
C SER A 152 8.45 -10.91 10.91
N ARG A 153 8.73 -11.49 9.74
CA ARG A 153 9.92 -11.23 8.89
C ARG A 153 9.63 -10.32 7.70
N THR A 154 8.42 -9.77 7.63
CA THR A 154 8.04 -8.83 6.58
C THR A 154 8.53 -7.42 6.93
N ILE A 155 9.13 -6.76 5.95
CA ILE A 155 9.55 -5.35 5.93
C ILE A 155 9.02 -4.83 4.61
N VAL A 156 7.97 -4.03 4.69
CA VAL A 156 7.27 -3.49 3.53
C VAL A 156 8.02 -2.26 3.04
N TYR A 157 8.24 -2.18 1.73
CA TYR A 157 8.75 -1.00 1.05
C TYR A 157 7.66 -0.47 0.11
N GLU A 158 6.95 0.56 0.55
CA GLU A 158 5.91 1.22 -0.22
C GLU A 158 6.56 2.06 -1.33
N MET A 159 6.22 1.77 -2.59
CA MET A 159 6.91 2.36 -3.72
C MET A 159 6.02 2.57 -4.94
N HIS A 160 6.40 3.56 -5.75
CA HIS A 160 5.74 3.88 -7.00
C HIS A 160 6.53 3.34 -8.20
N VAL A 161 5.91 2.49 -9.03
CA VAL A 161 6.56 1.83 -10.19
C VAL A 161 7.28 2.83 -11.09
N ARG A 162 6.56 3.88 -11.53
CA ARG A 162 7.13 4.94 -12.37
C ARG A 162 8.23 5.73 -11.66
N GLY A 163 7.91 6.36 -10.52
CA GLY A 163 8.84 7.21 -9.78
C GLY A 163 10.16 6.56 -9.42
N PHE A 164 10.16 5.25 -9.15
CA PHE A 164 11.35 4.53 -8.73
C PHE A 164 12.49 4.59 -9.75
N THR A 165 12.18 4.58 -11.05
CA THR A 165 13.23 4.55 -12.10
C THR A 165 13.11 5.67 -13.13
N ARG A 166 12.08 6.52 -13.08
CA ARG A 166 11.84 7.57 -14.07
C ARG A 166 12.95 8.61 -14.16
N HIS A 167 13.54 9.00 -13.02
CA HIS A 167 14.61 10.00 -12.99
C HIS A 167 15.85 9.53 -13.77
N PRO A 168 16.50 10.37 -14.59
CA PRO A 168 17.66 9.98 -15.40
C PRO A 168 18.83 9.38 -14.59
N SER A 169 19.00 9.79 -13.33
CA SER A 169 20.06 9.25 -12.46
C SER A 169 19.86 7.77 -12.10
N SER A 170 18.70 7.17 -12.40
CA SER A 170 18.49 5.73 -12.26
C SER A 170 19.46 4.92 -13.12
N GLY A 171 19.99 5.46 -14.22
CA GLY A 171 20.84 4.72 -15.14
C GLY A 171 20.11 3.62 -15.93
N VAL A 172 18.79 3.52 -15.77
CA VAL A 172 17.91 2.68 -16.58
C VAL A 172 17.71 3.37 -17.93
N SER A 173 17.63 2.58 -19.01
CA SER A 173 17.48 3.12 -20.36
C SER A 173 16.20 3.96 -20.50
N GLU A 174 16.20 4.98 -21.37
CA GLU A 174 15.02 5.83 -21.57
C GLU A 174 13.77 5.04 -22.02
N LYS A 175 13.97 3.91 -22.69
CA LYS A 175 12.88 3.05 -23.17
C LYS A 175 12.19 2.27 -22.05
N THR A 176 12.90 1.97 -20.96
CA THR A 176 12.43 1.12 -19.86
C THR A 176 12.29 1.88 -18.54
N ARG A 177 12.81 3.11 -18.43
CA ARG A 177 12.70 3.90 -17.20
C ARG A 177 11.25 4.26 -16.86
N GLY A 178 10.87 4.04 -15.61
CA GLY A 178 9.53 4.26 -15.09
C GLY A 178 8.50 3.20 -15.51
N THR A 179 8.97 1.97 -15.78
CA THR A 179 8.15 0.81 -16.17
C THR A 179 8.45 -0.39 -15.29
N PHE A 180 7.64 -1.45 -15.39
CA PHE A 180 7.87 -2.73 -14.74
C PHE A 180 9.25 -3.31 -15.10
N ALA A 181 9.66 -3.31 -16.38
CA ALA A 181 11.01 -3.75 -16.76
C ALA A 181 12.12 -2.88 -16.15
N GLY A 182 11.91 -1.56 -16.08
CA GLY A 182 12.86 -0.66 -15.41
C GLY A 182 13.04 -0.97 -13.93
N LEU A 183 11.95 -1.32 -13.23
CA LEU A 183 11.99 -1.74 -11.82
C LEU A 183 12.81 -3.04 -11.66
N ILE A 184 12.65 -4.02 -12.57
CA ILE A 184 13.42 -5.27 -12.56
C ILE A 184 14.93 -4.99 -12.52
N GLU A 185 15.44 -4.03 -13.31
CA GLU A 185 16.86 -3.64 -13.32
C GLU A 185 17.37 -3.13 -11.96
N LYS A 186 16.47 -2.73 -11.06
CA LYS A 186 16.77 -2.18 -9.73
C LYS A 186 16.49 -3.12 -8.57
N ILE A 187 15.99 -4.33 -8.80
CA ILE A 187 15.80 -5.35 -7.75
C ILE A 187 17.07 -5.59 -6.89
N PRO A 188 18.30 -5.61 -7.43
CA PRO A 188 19.50 -5.77 -6.61
C PRO A 188 19.68 -4.68 -5.54
N TYR A 189 19.16 -3.47 -5.77
CA TYR A 189 19.15 -2.41 -4.76
C TYR A 189 18.25 -2.77 -3.58
N LEU A 190 17.01 -3.20 -3.86
CA LEU A 190 16.02 -3.58 -2.83
C LEU A 190 16.55 -4.73 -1.96
N GLN A 191 17.17 -5.75 -2.56
CA GLN A 191 17.81 -6.84 -1.82
C GLN A 191 18.94 -6.35 -0.89
N ARG A 192 19.77 -5.42 -1.37
CA ARG A 192 20.85 -4.83 -0.55
C ARG A 192 20.28 -4.01 0.60
N LEU A 193 19.26 -3.19 0.35
CA LEU A 193 18.56 -2.42 1.38
C LEU A 193 17.97 -3.35 2.45
N GLY A 194 17.50 -4.54 2.06
CA GLY A 194 17.06 -5.59 2.98
C GLY A 194 15.57 -5.67 3.21
N ILE A 195 14.79 -5.01 2.36
CA ILE A 195 13.33 -5.11 2.36
C ILE A 195 12.93 -6.54 1.94
N THR A 196 11.71 -6.93 2.27
CA THR A 196 11.24 -8.31 2.03
C THR A 196 9.92 -8.40 1.28
N ALA A 197 9.18 -7.29 1.24
CA ALA A 197 8.00 -7.11 0.41
C ALA A 197 8.05 -5.72 -0.22
N VAL A 198 7.64 -5.60 -1.48
CA VAL A 198 7.30 -4.31 -2.08
C VAL A 198 5.78 -4.14 -2.01
N GLU A 199 5.34 -2.97 -1.57
CA GLU A 199 3.94 -2.55 -1.70
C GLU A 199 3.88 -1.55 -2.84
N LEU A 200 3.30 -1.96 -3.96
CA LEU A 200 3.20 -1.11 -5.14
C LEU A 200 1.96 -0.22 -5.01
N LEU A 201 2.17 1.09 -5.12
CA LEU A 201 1.07 2.03 -5.38
C LEU A 201 0.24 1.58 -6.59
N PRO A 202 -1.03 2.03 -6.73
CA PRO A 202 -2.01 1.44 -7.62
C PRO A 202 -1.48 1.07 -9.01
N VAL A 203 -1.45 -0.24 -9.27
CA VAL A 203 -1.03 -0.80 -10.57
C VAL A 203 -2.22 -1.15 -11.46
N PHE A 204 -3.44 -1.07 -10.96
CA PHE A 204 -4.65 -1.21 -11.75
C PHE A 204 -4.69 -0.12 -12.82
N GLN A 205 -5.27 -0.40 -13.98
CA GLN A 205 -5.45 0.63 -15.00
C GLN A 205 -6.34 1.74 -14.43
N PHE A 206 -5.77 2.94 -14.29
CA PHE A 206 -6.44 4.17 -13.89
C PHE A 206 -6.49 5.20 -15.02
N ASP A 207 -7.28 6.26 -14.82
CA ASP A 207 -7.32 7.41 -15.72
C ASP A 207 -6.29 8.48 -15.32
N ALA A 208 -5.22 8.62 -16.12
CA ALA A 208 -4.17 9.61 -15.90
C ALA A 208 -4.64 11.07 -16.06
N GLN A 209 -5.79 11.32 -16.72
CA GLN A 209 -6.38 12.65 -16.86
C GLN A 209 -7.30 13.02 -15.69
N ASP A 210 -7.48 12.16 -14.69
CA ASP A 210 -8.24 12.47 -13.48
C ASP A 210 -7.40 13.26 -12.48
N ALA A 211 -7.02 14.48 -12.88
CA ALA A 211 -6.18 15.39 -12.13
C ALA A 211 -6.50 16.85 -12.50
N PRO A 212 -6.00 17.83 -11.71
CA PRO A 212 -6.14 19.24 -12.06
C PRO A 212 -5.57 19.55 -13.46
N PRO A 213 -6.12 20.55 -14.17
CA PRO A 213 -5.71 20.86 -15.53
C PRO A 213 -4.20 21.09 -15.69
N GLY A 214 -3.56 20.40 -16.63
CA GLY A 214 -2.13 20.51 -16.91
C GLY A 214 -1.25 19.58 -16.06
N LEU A 215 -1.85 18.87 -15.09
CA LEU A 215 -1.19 17.83 -14.30
C LEU A 215 -1.70 16.44 -14.73
N ALA A 216 -1.17 15.39 -14.11
CA ALA A 216 -1.58 14.01 -14.37
C ALA A 216 -1.81 13.31 -13.04
N ASN A 217 -2.77 12.38 -13.00
CA ASN A 217 -2.93 11.50 -11.85
C ASN A 217 -1.70 10.60 -11.80
N TYR A 218 -0.77 10.92 -10.90
CA TYR A 218 0.52 10.25 -10.80
C TYR A 218 0.38 8.98 -9.99
N TRP A 219 -0.20 9.06 -8.78
CA TRP A 219 -0.34 7.91 -7.87
C TRP A 219 -1.27 6.81 -8.39
N GLY A 220 -2.35 7.17 -9.09
CA GLY A 220 -3.23 6.20 -9.72
C GLY A 220 -4.43 5.73 -8.88
N TYR A 221 -4.75 6.39 -7.76
CA TYR A 221 -5.96 6.15 -6.95
C TYR A 221 -7.25 6.63 -7.65
N ALA A 222 -7.49 6.14 -8.87
CA ALA A 222 -8.72 6.37 -9.64
C ALA A 222 -8.86 5.26 -10.72
N PRO A 223 -9.09 4.00 -10.33
CA PRO A 223 -9.10 2.89 -11.27
C PRO A 223 -10.28 2.96 -12.25
N VAL A 224 -10.04 2.52 -13.49
CA VAL A 224 -11.07 2.25 -14.52
C VAL A 224 -11.26 0.76 -14.79
N SER A 225 -10.32 -0.08 -14.35
CA SER A 225 -10.40 -1.55 -14.37
C SER A 225 -9.78 -2.13 -13.10
N PHE A 226 -10.33 -3.24 -12.61
CA PHE A 226 -9.82 -3.97 -11.45
C PHE A 226 -8.99 -5.21 -11.82
N PHE A 227 -8.79 -5.49 -13.12
CA PHE A 227 -8.11 -6.69 -13.61
C PHE A 227 -6.93 -6.37 -14.53
N ALA A 228 -6.89 -5.18 -15.12
CA ALA A 228 -5.84 -4.79 -16.05
C ALA A 228 -4.70 -4.06 -15.33
N PRO A 229 -3.43 -4.43 -15.54
CA PRO A 229 -2.31 -3.59 -15.12
C PRO A 229 -2.24 -2.29 -15.95
N HIS A 230 -1.74 -1.23 -15.34
CA HIS A 230 -1.67 0.10 -15.94
C HIS A 230 -0.72 0.14 -17.15
N GLN A 231 -1.26 0.45 -18.32
CA GLN A 231 -0.51 0.40 -19.58
C GLN A 231 0.75 1.28 -19.58
N ALA A 232 0.70 2.48 -18.97
CA ALA A 232 1.83 3.40 -18.99
C ALA A 232 3.03 2.95 -18.12
N TYR A 233 2.85 1.88 -17.33
CA TYR A 233 3.93 1.20 -16.60
C TYR A 233 4.56 0.07 -17.40
N SER A 234 4.15 -0.17 -18.65
CA SER A 234 4.80 -1.11 -19.57
C SER A 234 5.73 -0.38 -20.54
N SER A 235 6.91 -0.95 -20.77
CA SER A 235 7.81 -0.53 -21.86
C SER A 235 7.41 -1.16 -23.21
N ARG A 236 6.66 -2.27 -23.17
CA ARG A 236 6.11 -2.95 -24.34
C ARG A 236 4.95 -2.17 -24.97
N ARG A 237 4.83 -2.25 -26.29
CA ARG A 237 3.80 -1.54 -27.09
C ARG A 237 2.73 -2.45 -27.65
N ASP A 238 2.94 -3.77 -27.58
CA ASP A 238 1.92 -4.73 -27.99
C ASP A 238 0.79 -4.79 -26.95
N PRO A 239 -0.46 -5.15 -27.34
CA PRO A 239 -1.60 -5.15 -26.42
C PRO A 239 -1.43 -6.03 -25.18
N LEU A 240 -0.64 -7.11 -25.25
CA LEU A 240 -0.41 -8.01 -24.12
C LEU A 240 0.77 -7.57 -23.25
N GLY A 241 1.53 -6.56 -23.69
CA GLY A 241 2.72 -6.03 -23.05
C GLY A 241 2.57 -5.74 -21.57
N PRO A 242 1.58 -4.93 -21.14
CA PRO A 242 1.39 -4.61 -19.73
C PRO A 242 1.13 -5.81 -18.83
N VAL A 243 0.39 -6.81 -19.34
CA VAL A 243 0.06 -8.03 -18.59
C VAL A 243 1.32 -8.88 -18.41
N ASP A 244 2.02 -9.17 -19.51
CA ASP A 244 3.21 -10.01 -19.48
C ASP A 244 4.36 -9.35 -18.72
N GLU A 245 4.58 -8.05 -18.90
CA GLU A 245 5.68 -7.33 -18.23
C GLU A 245 5.44 -7.17 -16.73
N PHE A 246 4.18 -7.10 -16.28
CA PHE A 246 3.84 -7.21 -14.86
C PHE A 246 4.17 -8.61 -14.32
N ARG A 247 3.83 -9.68 -15.05
CA ARG A 247 4.17 -11.05 -14.63
C ARG A 247 5.68 -11.27 -14.60
N ASP A 248 6.42 -10.70 -15.55
CA ASP A 248 7.89 -10.71 -15.56
C ASP A 248 8.45 -10.01 -14.31
N LEU A 249 7.85 -8.90 -13.89
CA LEU A 249 8.21 -8.21 -12.65
C LEU A 249 7.98 -9.09 -11.42
N VAL A 250 6.78 -9.67 -11.27
CA VAL A 250 6.45 -10.53 -10.12
C VAL A 250 7.43 -11.71 -10.06
N LYS A 251 7.63 -12.42 -11.18
CA LYS A 251 8.59 -13.52 -11.28
C LYS A 251 10.01 -13.11 -10.91
N ALA A 252 10.45 -11.92 -11.31
CA ALA A 252 11.77 -11.41 -10.98
C ALA A 252 11.90 -11.05 -9.48
N LEU A 253 10.86 -10.46 -8.88
CA LEU A 253 10.82 -10.15 -7.44
C LEU A 253 10.83 -11.42 -6.60
N HIS A 254 10.03 -12.43 -6.96
CA HIS A 254 10.01 -13.73 -6.29
C HIS A 254 11.35 -14.46 -6.36
N ARG A 255 12.00 -14.48 -7.52
CA ARG A 255 13.36 -15.01 -7.67
C ARG A 255 14.38 -14.30 -6.76
N ALA A 256 14.15 -13.02 -6.47
CA ALA A 256 14.94 -12.23 -5.55
C ALA A 256 14.52 -12.39 -4.08
N GLY A 257 13.48 -13.19 -3.80
CA GLY A 257 12.93 -13.39 -2.47
C GLY A 257 12.19 -12.17 -1.94
N LEU A 258 11.50 -11.42 -2.80
CA LEU A 258 10.70 -10.25 -2.46
C LEU A 258 9.23 -10.54 -2.78
N GLU A 259 8.36 -10.35 -1.78
CA GLU A 259 6.91 -10.45 -1.98
C GLU A 259 6.36 -9.23 -2.71
N VAL A 260 5.23 -9.40 -3.40
CA VAL A 260 4.48 -8.34 -4.08
C VAL A 260 3.14 -8.13 -3.40
N ILE A 261 2.97 -6.95 -2.80
CA ILE A 261 1.71 -6.47 -2.23
C ILE A 261 1.19 -5.37 -3.15
N LEU A 262 -0.09 -5.44 -3.53
CA LEU A 262 -0.71 -4.41 -4.35
C LEU A 262 -1.59 -3.49 -3.50
N ASP A 263 -1.41 -2.18 -3.66
CA ASP A 263 -2.40 -1.21 -3.20
C ASP A 263 -3.63 -1.27 -4.14
N VAL A 264 -4.80 -1.58 -3.57
CA VAL A 264 -6.04 -1.84 -4.29
C VAL A 264 -7.15 -0.88 -3.87
N VAL A 265 -7.76 -0.25 -4.87
CA VAL A 265 -8.77 0.80 -4.70
C VAL A 265 -10.13 0.25 -5.12
N PHE A 266 -10.80 -0.48 -4.22
CA PHE A 266 -12.15 -1.00 -4.45
C PHE A 266 -13.26 -0.09 -3.91
N ASN A 267 -12.89 1.03 -3.30
CA ASN A 267 -13.84 1.90 -2.62
C ASN A 267 -14.49 2.95 -3.56
N HIS A 268 -13.86 3.29 -4.68
CA HIS A 268 -14.36 4.22 -5.70
C HIS A 268 -13.76 3.95 -7.10
N THR A 269 -14.16 4.74 -8.11
CA THR A 269 -13.63 4.62 -9.49
C THR A 269 -13.36 5.98 -10.14
N ALA A 270 -12.60 5.99 -11.23
CA ALA A 270 -12.32 7.17 -12.05
C ALA A 270 -13.56 7.76 -12.77
N GLU A 271 -14.74 7.14 -12.69
CA GLU A 271 -15.97 7.73 -13.27
C GLU A 271 -16.45 8.95 -12.47
N GLY A 272 -15.94 9.17 -11.25
CA GLY A 272 -16.26 10.33 -10.41
C GLY A 272 -17.76 10.47 -10.13
N ASP A 273 -18.18 11.69 -9.85
CA ASP A 273 -19.57 12.04 -9.54
C ASP A 273 -20.48 12.07 -10.79
N HIS A 274 -21.71 12.55 -10.62
CA HIS A 274 -22.69 12.74 -11.69
C HIS A 274 -22.23 13.58 -12.91
N GLY A 275 -21.18 14.40 -12.78
CA GLY A 275 -20.56 15.18 -13.87
C GLY A 275 -19.26 14.58 -14.41
N GLY A 276 -18.80 13.45 -13.85
CA GLY A 276 -17.64 12.70 -14.32
C GLY A 276 -17.90 11.91 -15.62
N PRO A 277 -16.93 11.17 -16.15
CA PRO A 277 -17.06 10.45 -17.42
C PRO A 277 -17.85 9.14 -17.29
N THR A 278 -18.42 8.68 -18.41
CA THR A 278 -18.96 7.32 -18.57
C THR A 278 -17.92 6.46 -19.30
N LEU A 279 -17.24 5.57 -18.57
CA LEU A 279 -16.12 4.76 -19.03
C LEU A 279 -16.39 3.25 -18.97
N SER A 280 -17.18 2.80 -18.00
CA SER A 280 -17.44 1.37 -17.72
C SER A 280 -18.74 1.20 -16.93
N PHE A 281 -18.65 1.16 -15.61
CA PHE A 281 -19.70 0.73 -14.68
C PHE A 281 -20.99 1.54 -14.80
N ARG A 282 -20.88 2.87 -14.90
CA ARG A 282 -22.02 3.79 -15.04
C ARG A 282 -22.88 3.47 -16.25
N GLY A 283 -22.24 3.23 -17.39
CA GLY A 283 -22.92 2.93 -18.65
C GLY A 283 -23.43 1.49 -18.73
N LEU A 284 -22.87 0.59 -17.92
CA LEU A 284 -23.28 -0.82 -17.86
C LEU A 284 -24.49 -1.03 -16.96
N ASP A 285 -24.43 -0.58 -15.70
CA ASP A 285 -25.55 -0.67 -14.75
C ASP A 285 -25.30 0.21 -13.51
N ASN A 286 -25.53 1.52 -13.64
CA ASN A 286 -25.15 2.52 -12.64
C ASN A 286 -25.58 2.19 -11.19
N ALA A 287 -26.86 1.86 -10.98
CA ALA A 287 -27.39 1.61 -9.64
C ALA A 287 -26.95 0.25 -9.04
N THR A 288 -26.38 -0.64 -9.86
CA THR A 288 -25.77 -1.88 -9.37
C THR A 288 -24.37 -1.61 -8.84
N TYR A 289 -23.57 -0.81 -9.54
CA TYR A 289 -22.15 -0.62 -9.24
C TYR A 289 -21.87 0.48 -8.22
N TYR A 290 -22.74 1.48 -8.07
CA TYR A 290 -22.50 2.62 -7.18
C TYR A 290 -23.57 2.79 -6.11
N ILE A 291 -23.13 3.28 -4.94
CA ILE A 291 -24.03 3.76 -3.90
C ILE A 291 -24.56 5.12 -4.34
N LEU A 292 -25.87 5.26 -4.40
CA LEU A 292 -26.56 6.49 -4.76
C LEU A 292 -27.15 7.13 -3.51
N ASP A 293 -27.28 8.46 -3.52
CA ASP A 293 -28.00 9.17 -2.46
C ASP A 293 -29.48 8.73 -2.43
N GLU A 294 -30.21 9.10 -1.37
CA GLU A 294 -31.63 8.74 -1.19
C GLU A 294 -32.51 9.12 -2.39
N ASP A 295 -32.24 10.27 -3.02
CA ASP A 295 -32.96 10.75 -4.21
C ASP A 295 -32.52 10.07 -5.52
N ARG A 296 -31.48 9.23 -5.46
CA ARG A 296 -30.86 8.45 -6.54
C ARG A 296 -30.27 9.28 -7.69
N SER A 297 -30.37 10.60 -7.63
CA SER A 297 -29.90 11.51 -8.68
C SER A 297 -28.40 11.75 -8.59
N ARG A 298 -27.83 11.61 -7.40
CA ARG A 298 -26.41 11.81 -7.07
C ARG A 298 -25.81 10.55 -6.45
N TYR A 299 -24.49 10.60 -6.28
CA TYR A 299 -23.69 9.51 -5.73
C TYR A 299 -23.34 9.85 -4.29
N ALA A 300 -23.45 8.86 -3.40
CA ALA A 300 -22.86 8.98 -2.08
C ALA A 300 -21.33 9.02 -2.20
N ASN A 301 -20.68 9.89 -1.43
CA ASN A 301 -19.25 10.18 -1.58
C ASN A 301 -18.47 9.95 -0.28
N TYR A 302 -18.42 8.70 0.18
CA TYR A 302 -17.66 8.32 1.38
C TYR A 302 -16.14 8.27 1.14
N SER A 303 -15.73 8.14 -0.12
CA SER A 303 -14.32 8.15 -0.57
C SER A 303 -13.72 9.56 -0.67
N GLY A 304 -14.55 10.59 -0.82
CA GLY A 304 -14.11 11.94 -1.13
C GLY A 304 -13.80 12.19 -2.62
N THR A 305 -13.90 11.18 -3.48
CA THR A 305 -13.50 11.26 -4.92
C THR A 305 -14.67 11.37 -5.90
N GLY A 306 -15.89 11.52 -5.38
CA GLY A 306 -17.12 11.82 -6.13
C GLY A 306 -18.09 10.65 -6.25
N ASN A 307 -17.64 9.41 -6.05
CA ASN A 307 -18.50 8.23 -5.98
C ASN A 307 -18.02 7.22 -4.92
N THR A 308 -18.90 6.29 -4.58
CA THR A 308 -18.58 5.14 -3.74
C THR A 308 -19.03 3.86 -4.45
N LEU A 309 -18.15 2.89 -4.60
CA LEU A 309 -18.48 1.59 -5.18
C LEU A 309 -19.40 0.81 -4.22
N ASN A 310 -20.45 0.18 -4.75
CA ASN A 310 -21.40 -0.60 -3.97
C ASN A 310 -20.87 -1.99 -3.62
N ALA A 311 -19.79 -2.04 -2.83
CA ALA A 311 -18.98 -3.23 -2.59
C ALA A 311 -19.76 -4.44 -2.02
N ASN A 312 -20.82 -4.20 -1.25
CA ASN A 312 -21.63 -5.27 -0.65
C ASN A 312 -22.78 -5.78 -1.53
N HIS A 313 -23.10 -5.09 -2.65
CA HIS A 313 -24.06 -5.60 -3.62
C HIS A 313 -23.52 -6.91 -4.24
N PRO A 314 -24.31 -8.01 -4.35
CA PRO A 314 -23.79 -9.33 -4.70
C PRO A 314 -22.97 -9.42 -5.99
N ILE A 315 -23.31 -8.61 -7.00
CA ILE A 315 -22.59 -8.56 -8.28
C ILE A 315 -21.22 -7.91 -8.16
N VAL A 316 -21.14 -6.80 -7.40
CA VAL A 316 -19.90 -6.05 -7.17
C VAL A 316 -19.00 -6.83 -6.22
N ARG A 317 -19.57 -7.39 -5.16
CA ARG A 317 -18.88 -8.27 -4.23
C ARG A 317 -18.17 -9.41 -4.94
N ARG A 318 -18.87 -10.12 -5.83
CA ARG A 318 -18.27 -11.18 -6.66
C ARG A 318 -17.15 -10.66 -7.55
N MET A 319 -17.31 -9.48 -8.15
CA MET A 319 -16.26 -8.88 -8.98
C MET A 319 -14.99 -8.55 -8.18
N ILE A 320 -15.12 -8.05 -6.95
CA ILE A 320 -13.99 -7.81 -6.05
C ILE A 320 -13.28 -9.14 -5.74
N LEU A 321 -14.03 -10.18 -5.35
CA LEU A 321 -13.48 -11.53 -5.11
C LEU A 321 -12.77 -12.11 -6.32
N ASP A 322 -13.40 -12.06 -7.50
CA ASP A 322 -12.84 -12.59 -8.73
C ASP A 322 -11.59 -11.80 -9.17
N SER A 323 -11.55 -10.48 -8.92
CA SER A 323 -10.35 -9.65 -9.12
C SER A 323 -9.21 -10.09 -8.20
N LEU A 324 -9.46 -10.20 -6.90
CA LEU A 324 -8.45 -10.64 -5.93
C LEU A 324 -7.90 -12.02 -6.28
N ARG A 325 -8.79 -12.98 -6.60
CA ARG A 325 -8.40 -14.32 -7.06
C ARG A 325 -7.56 -14.27 -8.33
N TYR A 326 -7.94 -13.44 -9.30
CA TYR A 326 -7.14 -13.27 -10.51
C TYR A 326 -5.72 -12.79 -10.18
N TRP A 327 -5.58 -11.80 -9.31
CA TRP A 327 -4.25 -11.29 -8.94
C TRP A 327 -3.42 -12.32 -8.17
N VAL A 328 -4.01 -13.13 -7.30
CA VAL A 328 -3.30 -14.22 -6.60
C VAL A 328 -3.02 -15.41 -7.52
N ASP A 329 -4.06 -16.06 -8.06
CA ASP A 329 -3.95 -17.33 -8.77
C ASP A 329 -3.31 -17.18 -10.16
N THR A 330 -3.50 -16.04 -10.82
CA THR A 330 -3.05 -15.83 -12.21
C THR A 330 -1.87 -14.89 -12.32
N MET A 331 -1.73 -13.93 -11.40
CA MET A 331 -0.66 -12.93 -11.42
C MET A 331 0.36 -13.12 -10.29
N HIS A 332 0.18 -14.15 -9.44
CA HIS A 332 1.07 -14.55 -8.35
C HIS A 332 1.33 -13.46 -7.30
N VAL A 333 0.39 -12.55 -7.08
CA VAL A 333 0.48 -11.53 -6.03
C VAL A 333 0.41 -12.17 -4.63
N ASP A 334 1.24 -11.70 -3.68
CA ASP A 334 1.32 -12.24 -2.31
C ASP A 334 0.38 -11.56 -1.31
N GLY A 335 -0.19 -10.40 -1.64
CA GLY A 335 -1.06 -9.66 -0.74
C GLY A 335 -1.61 -8.37 -1.31
N PHE A 336 -2.47 -7.73 -0.52
CA PHE A 336 -3.18 -6.52 -0.88
C PHE A 336 -3.25 -5.55 0.30
N ARG A 337 -3.01 -4.27 0.02
CA ARG A 337 -3.36 -3.15 0.89
C ARG A 337 -4.62 -2.49 0.33
N PHE A 338 -5.69 -2.52 1.11
CA PHE A 338 -6.99 -1.98 0.71
C PHE A 338 -7.10 -0.52 1.12
N ASP A 339 -7.16 0.35 0.12
CA ASP A 339 -7.41 1.78 0.26
C ASP A 339 -8.80 2.06 0.82
N LEU A 340 -8.89 2.98 1.79
CA LEU A 340 -10.11 3.36 2.51
C LEU A 340 -11.03 2.16 2.80
N ALA A 341 -10.46 1.11 3.39
CA ALA A 341 -11.09 -0.20 3.53
C ALA A 341 -12.41 -0.17 4.30
N SER A 342 -12.60 0.84 5.17
CA SER A 342 -13.86 1.07 5.90
C SER A 342 -15.08 1.23 4.99
N ILE A 343 -14.91 1.68 3.73
CA ILE A 343 -16.00 1.77 2.76
C ILE A 343 -16.57 0.38 2.42
N LEU A 344 -15.75 -0.68 2.43
CA LEU A 344 -16.21 -2.04 2.20
C LEU A 344 -17.10 -2.55 3.34
N GLU A 345 -17.18 -1.85 4.47
CA GLU A 345 -18.13 -2.15 5.53
C GLU A 345 -19.53 -1.53 5.30
N ARG A 346 -19.70 -0.67 4.29
CA ARG A 346 -20.96 0.04 4.04
C ARG A 346 -21.93 -0.79 3.19
N ASP A 347 -23.22 -0.75 3.55
CA ASP A 347 -24.31 -1.35 2.78
C ASP A 347 -24.70 -0.51 1.55
N GLU A 348 -25.69 -0.97 0.77
CA GLU A 348 -26.17 -0.29 -0.44
C GLU A 348 -26.81 1.09 -0.16
N SER A 349 -27.10 1.40 1.11
CA SER A 349 -27.61 2.71 1.57
C SER A 349 -26.52 3.54 2.27
N GLY A 350 -25.28 3.05 2.30
CA GLY A 350 -24.13 3.70 2.92
C GLY A 350 -24.00 3.50 4.43
N ASN A 351 -24.83 2.67 5.07
CA ASN A 351 -24.73 2.42 6.51
C ASN A 351 -23.63 1.41 6.81
N VAL A 352 -22.89 1.62 7.91
CA VAL A 352 -21.85 0.69 8.36
C VAL A 352 -22.50 -0.60 8.88
N MET A 353 -22.10 -1.73 8.32
CA MET A 353 -22.59 -3.05 8.68
C MET A 353 -21.74 -3.65 9.80
N PRO A 354 -22.36 -4.20 10.87
CA PRO A 354 -21.62 -4.97 11.88
C PRO A 354 -20.96 -6.24 11.35
N SER A 355 -21.37 -6.74 10.19
CA SER A 355 -20.86 -7.97 9.57
C SER A 355 -20.97 -7.87 8.05
N PRO A 356 -20.07 -7.13 7.38
CA PRO A 356 -20.11 -6.90 5.94
C PRO A 356 -19.74 -8.18 5.16
N PRO A 357 -20.62 -8.69 4.28
CA PRO A 357 -20.35 -9.92 3.53
C PRO A 357 -19.07 -9.89 2.70
N VAL A 358 -18.70 -8.74 2.11
CA VAL A 358 -17.51 -8.66 1.24
C VAL A 358 -16.22 -8.98 1.97
N LEU A 359 -16.04 -8.46 3.20
CA LEU A 359 -14.81 -8.72 3.97
C LEU A 359 -14.72 -10.19 4.41
N TRP A 360 -15.83 -10.77 4.83
CA TRP A 360 -15.88 -12.19 5.20
C TRP A 360 -15.71 -13.12 4.00
N ASP A 361 -16.29 -12.78 2.85
CA ASP A 361 -16.10 -13.56 1.63
C ASP A 361 -14.63 -13.53 1.22
N ILE A 362 -13.96 -12.36 1.27
CA ILE A 362 -12.53 -12.21 0.95
C ILE A 362 -11.68 -13.07 1.90
N GLU A 363 -11.91 -12.92 3.20
CA GLU A 363 -11.11 -13.58 4.22
C GLU A 363 -11.31 -15.10 4.26
N SER A 364 -12.55 -15.57 4.08
CA SER A 364 -12.88 -17.00 4.15
C SER A 364 -12.58 -17.76 2.85
N ASP A 365 -12.14 -17.06 1.80
CA ASP A 365 -11.81 -17.65 0.52
C ASP A 365 -10.52 -18.50 0.61
N PRO A 366 -10.57 -19.81 0.31
CA PRO A 366 -9.38 -20.65 0.37
C PRO A 366 -8.26 -20.23 -0.59
N ALA A 367 -8.58 -19.57 -1.71
CA ALA A 367 -7.57 -19.06 -2.63
C ALA A 367 -6.83 -17.85 -2.07
N LEU A 368 -7.46 -17.07 -1.19
CA LEU A 368 -6.90 -15.85 -0.61
C LEU A 368 -6.32 -16.06 0.80
N ALA A 369 -6.59 -17.20 1.43
CA ALA A 369 -6.18 -17.48 2.82
C ALA A 369 -4.66 -17.39 3.08
N GLY A 370 -3.83 -17.56 2.04
CA GLY A 370 -2.37 -17.39 2.14
C GLY A 370 -1.86 -15.98 1.86
N ALA A 371 -2.72 -15.10 1.33
CA ALA A 371 -2.36 -13.73 0.96
C ALA A 371 -2.38 -12.80 2.18
N LYS A 372 -1.50 -11.79 2.20
CA LYS A 372 -1.53 -10.75 3.23
C LYS A 372 -2.64 -9.76 2.94
N LEU A 373 -3.61 -9.64 3.84
CA LEU A 373 -4.68 -8.65 3.77
C LEU A 373 -4.37 -7.49 4.73
N ILE A 374 -4.18 -6.29 4.19
CA ILE A 374 -3.84 -5.07 4.95
C ILE A 374 -4.94 -4.04 4.68
N ALA A 375 -5.47 -3.41 5.73
CA ALA A 375 -6.54 -2.43 5.63
C ALA A 375 -6.07 -1.03 6.06
N GLU A 376 -6.40 -0.03 5.24
CA GLU A 376 -6.54 1.34 5.70
C GLU A 376 -7.92 1.50 6.37
N ALA A 377 -7.97 1.31 7.68
CA ALA A 377 -9.22 1.21 8.43
C ALA A 377 -9.85 2.57 8.76
N TRP A 378 -10.06 3.42 7.76
CA TRP A 378 -10.84 4.66 7.84
C TRP A 378 -11.42 5.05 6.47
N ASP A 379 -12.30 6.06 6.45
CA ASP A 379 -12.79 6.68 5.21
C ASP A 379 -12.83 8.22 5.29
N ALA A 380 -13.06 8.87 4.15
CA ALA A 380 -13.08 10.33 4.04
C ALA A 380 -14.34 10.97 4.64
N ALA A 381 -15.35 10.18 5.03
CA ALA A 381 -16.56 10.65 5.71
C ALA A 381 -16.42 10.69 7.24
N GLY A 382 -15.23 10.38 7.77
CA GLY A 382 -14.89 10.48 9.19
C GLY A 382 -15.06 9.18 9.96
N LEU A 383 -15.31 8.05 9.29
CA LEU A 383 -15.28 6.73 9.94
C LEU A 383 -13.82 6.35 10.22
N TYR A 384 -13.51 5.98 11.47
CA TYR A 384 -12.18 5.57 11.89
C TYR A 384 -12.26 4.28 12.70
N GLN A 385 -11.64 3.21 12.21
CA GLN A 385 -11.81 1.84 12.69
C GLN A 385 -10.50 1.13 13.02
N VAL A 386 -9.38 1.85 13.15
CA VAL A 386 -8.12 1.24 13.59
C VAL A 386 -8.29 0.56 14.95
N GLY A 387 -7.95 -0.72 15.02
CA GLY A 387 -8.15 -1.61 16.17
C GLY A 387 -9.54 -2.22 16.24
N THR A 388 -10.51 -1.80 15.42
CA THR A 388 -11.89 -2.29 15.41
C THR A 388 -12.37 -2.75 14.03
N PHE A 389 -11.50 -2.76 13.01
CA PHE A 389 -11.81 -3.25 11.66
C PHE A 389 -12.26 -4.70 11.70
N MET A 390 -13.25 -5.04 10.87
CA MET A 390 -13.85 -6.37 10.84
C MET A 390 -12.94 -7.42 10.18
N GLY A 391 -13.16 -8.69 10.54
CA GLY A 391 -12.40 -9.84 10.03
C GLY A 391 -11.22 -10.25 10.91
N ASP A 392 -10.77 -11.50 10.84
CA ASP A 392 -9.89 -12.19 11.79
C ASP A 392 -8.39 -12.18 11.42
N SER A 393 -8.07 -12.11 10.13
CA SER A 393 -6.71 -12.22 9.56
C SER A 393 -6.17 -10.89 9.03
N TRP A 394 -7.01 -9.87 8.99
CA TRP A 394 -6.67 -8.52 8.54
C TRP A 394 -5.62 -7.87 9.44
N LYS A 395 -4.61 -7.29 8.78
CA LYS A 395 -3.64 -6.37 9.36
C LYS A 395 -4.11 -4.95 9.08
N GLU A 396 -3.70 -4.01 9.91
CA GLU A 396 -4.21 -2.64 9.83
C GLU A 396 -3.02 -1.67 9.78
N TRP A 397 -3.08 -0.72 8.84
CA TRP A 397 -2.21 0.46 8.88
C TRP A 397 -2.43 1.20 10.19
N ASN A 398 -1.40 1.20 11.04
CA ASN A 398 -1.50 1.77 12.38
C ASN A 398 -1.21 3.28 12.34
N GLY A 399 -2.22 4.07 11.96
CA GLY A 399 -2.14 5.54 11.99
C GLY A 399 -1.82 6.10 13.38
N ARG A 400 -2.16 5.40 14.47
CA ARG A 400 -1.79 5.80 15.84
C ARG A 400 -0.30 5.61 16.12
N PHE A 401 0.33 4.58 15.54
CA PHE A 401 1.79 4.42 15.59
C PHE A 401 2.47 5.63 14.96
N ARG A 402 2.09 5.97 13.72
CA ARG A 402 2.59 7.15 13.00
C ARG A 402 2.49 8.41 13.87
N ASP A 403 1.28 8.68 14.33
CA ASP A 403 0.93 9.90 15.04
C ASP A 403 1.68 10.05 16.37
N ASP A 404 1.68 9.02 17.21
CA ASP A 404 2.29 9.10 18.54
C ASP A 404 3.82 9.06 18.49
N VAL A 405 4.40 8.36 17.52
CA VAL A 405 5.85 8.38 17.29
C VAL A 405 6.30 9.76 16.80
N ARG A 406 5.56 10.38 15.88
CA ARG A 406 5.81 11.78 15.44
C ARG A 406 5.71 12.74 16.62
N SER A 407 4.63 12.67 17.41
CA SER A 407 4.41 13.47 18.62
C SER A 407 5.55 13.34 19.63
N PHE A 408 6.02 12.12 19.91
CA PHE A 408 7.11 11.89 20.85
C PHE A 408 8.40 12.59 20.40
N PHE A 409 8.82 12.40 19.15
CA PHE A 409 10.09 12.94 18.67
C PHE A 409 10.07 14.45 18.40
N ARG A 410 8.91 15.07 18.15
CA ARG A 410 8.77 16.55 18.18
C ARG A 410 8.75 17.12 19.59
N GLY A 411 8.67 16.28 20.63
CA GLY A 411 8.64 16.68 22.03
C GLY A 411 7.27 17.16 22.50
N GLU A 412 6.19 16.58 22.00
CA GLU A 412 4.84 16.85 22.51
C GLU A 412 4.69 16.35 23.95
N GLU A 413 4.10 17.17 24.82
CA GLU A 413 3.74 16.76 26.18
C GLU A 413 2.68 15.66 26.18
N GLY A 414 2.75 14.74 27.13
CA GLY A 414 1.81 13.63 27.29
C GLY A 414 1.98 12.49 26.27
N SER A 415 3.04 12.53 25.45
CA SER A 415 3.27 11.54 24.39
C SER A 415 3.91 10.23 24.87
N VAL A 416 4.65 10.24 25.98
CA VAL A 416 5.52 9.12 26.42
C VAL A 416 4.76 7.81 26.64
N GLU A 417 3.61 7.86 27.33
CA GLU A 417 2.81 6.66 27.61
C GLU A 417 2.24 6.06 26.31
N ARG A 418 1.70 6.91 25.42
CA ARG A 418 1.15 6.49 24.13
C ARG A 418 2.24 5.87 23.26
N PHE A 419 3.40 6.52 23.22
CA PHE A 419 4.59 6.05 22.51
C PHE A 419 5.07 4.69 23.03
N ALA A 420 5.13 4.49 24.35
CA ALA A 420 5.52 3.22 24.96
C ALA A 420 4.58 2.07 24.55
N ASP A 421 3.27 2.30 24.48
CA ASP A 421 2.31 1.30 23.99
C ASP A 421 2.55 0.95 22.51
N ARG A 422 2.93 1.92 21.66
CA ARG A 422 3.26 1.67 20.25
C ARG A 422 4.46 0.73 20.07
N LEU A 423 5.50 0.88 20.90
CA LEU A 423 6.73 0.07 20.81
C LEU A 423 6.47 -1.43 20.98
N ILE A 424 5.49 -1.79 21.80
CA ILE A 424 5.17 -3.17 22.16
C ILE A 424 4.02 -3.76 21.34
N GLY A 425 3.72 -3.20 20.16
CA GLY A 425 2.74 -3.75 19.21
C GLY A 425 1.31 -3.23 19.42
N SER A 426 1.18 -2.06 20.03
CA SER A 426 -0.10 -1.38 20.30
C SER A 426 -1.17 -2.22 21.04
N PRO A 427 -0.89 -2.80 22.23
CA PRO A 427 -1.87 -3.56 22.99
C PRO A 427 -3.16 -2.80 23.30
N SER A 428 -3.11 -1.48 23.50
CA SER A 428 -4.32 -0.68 23.72
C SER A 428 -5.30 -0.71 22.54
N LEU A 429 -4.80 -0.98 21.32
CA LEU A 429 -5.59 -1.07 20.09
C LEU A 429 -5.92 -2.52 19.76
N PHE A 430 -4.92 -3.40 19.74
CA PHE A 430 -5.07 -4.76 19.19
C PHE A 430 -5.12 -5.86 20.25
N GLY A 431 -4.80 -5.56 21.51
CA GLY A 431 -4.68 -6.57 22.57
C GLY A 431 -5.96 -7.34 22.88
N HIS A 432 -7.13 -6.77 22.56
CA HIS A 432 -8.43 -7.41 22.75
C HIS A 432 -8.75 -8.44 21.66
N LYS A 433 -8.15 -8.33 20.46
CA LYS A 433 -8.46 -9.19 19.31
C LYS A 433 -7.85 -10.61 19.40
N GLN A 434 -7.03 -10.89 20.43
CA GLN A 434 -6.29 -12.15 20.59
C GLN A 434 -5.46 -12.55 19.33
N ARG A 435 -4.89 -11.55 18.64
CA ARG A 435 -4.09 -11.71 17.42
C ARG A 435 -2.61 -11.50 17.66
N GLU A 436 -1.80 -11.94 16.71
CA GLU A 436 -0.36 -11.71 16.68
C GLU A 436 -0.04 -10.21 16.59
N PRO A 437 1.13 -9.75 17.11
CA PRO A 437 1.55 -8.36 17.03
C PRO A 437 1.58 -7.79 15.60
N GLU A 438 1.84 -8.66 14.62
CA GLU A 438 1.89 -8.34 13.19
C GLU A 438 0.54 -7.94 12.59
N GLY A 439 -0.55 -8.00 13.36
CA GLY A 439 -1.79 -7.29 13.03
C GLY A 439 -1.61 -5.76 12.89
N SER A 440 -0.58 -5.19 13.53
CA SER A 440 -0.21 -3.79 13.42
C SER A 440 0.84 -3.57 12.32
N VAL A 441 0.49 -2.84 11.26
CA VAL A 441 1.45 -2.33 10.27
C VAL A 441 1.95 -0.97 10.74
N ASN A 442 3.20 -0.92 11.18
CA ASN A 442 3.82 0.27 11.76
C ASN A 442 4.55 1.08 10.69
N PHE A 443 4.21 2.36 10.59
CA PHE A 443 4.85 3.30 9.68
C PHE A 443 4.92 4.69 10.31
N VAL A 444 5.94 5.47 9.93
CA VAL A 444 6.04 6.90 10.30
C VAL A 444 5.72 7.79 9.12
N THR A 445 5.86 7.29 7.90
CA THR A 445 5.64 7.98 6.63
C THR A 445 5.08 6.99 5.63
N CYS A 446 4.24 7.48 4.72
CA CYS A 446 3.69 6.77 3.58
C CYS A 446 3.58 7.78 2.42
N HIS A 447 3.03 7.35 1.28
CA HIS A 447 2.87 8.23 0.12
C HIS A 447 2.00 9.47 0.42
N ASP A 448 1.01 9.31 1.29
CA ASP A 448 0.24 10.40 1.88
C ASP A 448 1.02 11.16 2.96
N GLY A 449 0.97 12.49 2.89
CA GLY A 449 1.66 13.36 3.81
C GLY A 449 3.13 13.59 3.44
N PHE A 450 3.91 14.03 4.42
CA PHE A 450 5.33 14.28 4.21
C PHE A 450 6.16 13.00 4.01
N THR A 451 7.20 13.12 3.18
CA THR A 451 8.40 12.27 3.23
C THR A 451 9.09 12.40 4.59
N LEU A 452 9.95 11.45 4.97
CA LEU A 452 10.60 11.51 6.28
C LEU A 452 11.57 12.69 6.40
N ASN A 453 12.18 13.10 5.29
CA ASN A 453 13.01 14.31 5.28
C ASN A 453 12.16 15.58 5.44
N ASP A 454 10.97 15.63 4.83
CA ASP A 454 10.11 16.81 4.92
C ASP A 454 9.40 16.90 6.27
N LEU A 455 9.08 15.77 6.90
CA LEU A 455 8.57 15.69 8.27
C LEU A 455 9.48 16.39 9.28
N VAL A 456 10.80 16.37 9.04
CA VAL A 456 11.80 17.03 9.90
C VAL A 456 12.28 18.38 9.33
N SER A 457 11.69 18.84 8.22
CA SER A 457 12.11 20.06 7.52
C SER A 457 11.02 21.12 7.37
N TYR A 458 9.75 20.78 7.57
CA TYR A 458 8.62 21.70 7.37
C TYR A 458 7.61 21.62 8.53
N ASP A 459 7.12 22.76 8.98
CA ASP A 459 6.03 22.87 9.96
C ASP A 459 4.66 22.95 9.27
N GLY A 460 4.60 23.38 8.00
CA GLY A 460 3.38 23.46 7.21
C GLY A 460 3.54 22.90 5.80
N LYS A 461 2.44 22.53 5.17
CA LYS A 461 2.40 22.00 3.80
C LYS A 461 2.56 23.10 2.74
N HIS A 462 3.22 22.75 1.64
CA HIS A 462 3.51 23.60 0.46
C HIS A 462 3.05 22.87 -0.80
N ASN A 463 1.74 22.74 -0.96
CA ASN A 463 1.07 22.00 -2.05
C ASN A 463 0.65 22.92 -3.21
N GLU A 464 1.15 24.16 -3.30
CA GLU A 464 0.72 25.15 -4.31
C GLU A 464 0.86 24.62 -5.74
N ALA A 465 1.86 23.76 -5.99
CA ALA A 465 2.09 23.12 -7.28
C ALA A 465 0.95 22.17 -7.73
N ASN A 466 0.06 21.76 -6.82
CA ASN A 466 -1.08 20.90 -7.11
C ASN A 466 -2.25 21.67 -7.75
N GLY A 467 -2.25 23.01 -7.67
CA GLY A 467 -3.27 23.85 -8.33
C GLY A 467 -4.60 23.97 -7.58
N GLU A 468 -4.64 23.61 -6.30
CA GLU A 468 -5.84 23.63 -5.46
C GLU A 468 -5.78 24.69 -4.34
N ASP A 469 -4.99 25.75 -4.54
CA ASP A 469 -4.77 26.83 -3.59
C ASP A 469 -4.25 26.36 -2.22
N ASN A 470 -3.41 25.33 -2.19
CA ASN A 470 -2.87 24.69 -0.98
C ASN A 470 -3.96 24.15 -0.02
N ARG A 471 -5.18 23.89 -0.52
CA ARG A 471 -6.28 23.35 0.30
C ARG A 471 -6.18 21.84 0.48
N ASP A 472 -5.57 21.14 -0.48
CA ASP A 472 -5.41 19.70 -0.50
C ASP A 472 -4.31 19.23 0.47
N GLY A 473 -4.31 17.96 0.85
CA GLY A 473 -3.40 17.38 1.84
C GLY A 473 -3.76 17.68 3.30
N ALA A 474 -3.17 16.95 4.25
CA ALA A 474 -3.45 17.10 5.68
C ALA A 474 -2.89 18.42 6.23
N ASP A 475 -3.60 19.06 7.16
CA ASP A 475 -3.11 20.28 7.83
C ASP A 475 -2.29 19.98 9.10
N ASP A 476 -2.48 18.80 9.71
CA ASP A 476 -1.74 18.35 10.90
C ASP A 476 -0.87 17.12 10.58
N ASP A 477 0.33 17.37 10.10
CA ASP A 477 1.35 16.34 9.85
C ASP A 477 2.08 15.89 11.12
N ARG A 478 1.88 16.56 12.26
CA ARG A 478 2.71 16.44 13.45
C ARG A 478 4.22 16.53 13.16
N SER A 479 4.60 17.38 12.22
CA SER A 479 5.99 17.62 11.80
C SER A 479 6.72 18.61 12.71
N TRP A 480 8.04 18.74 12.49
CA TRP A 480 8.86 19.80 13.09
C TRP A 480 10.06 20.11 12.20
N ASN A 481 10.17 21.36 11.74
CA ASN A 481 11.23 21.80 10.82
C ASN A 481 12.66 21.83 11.40
N CYS A 482 12.82 21.51 12.69
CA CYS A 482 14.08 21.48 13.42
C CYS A 482 14.79 22.86 13.52
N GLY A 483 14.05 23.96 13.33
CA GLY A 483 14.49 25.33 13.54
C GLY A 483 14.49 26.23 12.30
N VAL A 484 14.43 25.67 11.09
CA VAL A 484 14.39 26.41 9.83
C VAL A 484 13.36 25.77 8.91
N GLU A 485 12.45 26.52 8.30
CA GLU A 485 11.49 25.97 7.33
C GLU A 485 12.18 25.66 5.99
N GLY A 486 12.09 24.41 5.53
CA GLY A 486 12.63 23.96 4.26
C GLY A 486 14.15 23.78 4.21
N PRO A 487 14.77 23.90 3.02
CA PRO A 487 16.22 23.73 2.84
C PRO A 487 17.05 24.72 3.67
N THR A 488 18.18 24.26 4.20
CA THR A 488 19.09 25.07 5.02
C THR A 488 20.54 24.69 4.80
N GLU A 489 21.45 25.65 4.98
CA GLU A 489 22.90 25.45 4.99
C GLU A 489 23.46 25.34 6.42
N ASP A 490 22.62 25.48 7.46
CA ASP A 490 23.05 25.33 8.85
C ASP A 490 23.39 23.86 9.17
N PRO A 491 24.68 23.54 9.43
CA PRO A 491 25.09 22.16 9.69
C PRO A 491 24.52 21.61 11.00
N ALA A 492 24.19 22.45 11.98
CA ALA A 492 23.58 22.00 13.23
C ALA A 492 22.14 21.50 12.99
N VAL A 493 21.38 22.21 12.15
CA VAL A 493 20.02 21.80 11.75
C VAL A 493 20.07 20.54 10.90
N ASP A 494 20.97 20.43 9.91
CA ASP A 494 21.06 19.22 9.08
C ASP A 494 21.46 17.97 9.88
N LYS A 495 22.37 18.13 10.87
CA LYS A 495 22.72 17.05 11.81
C LYS A 495 21.53 16.64 12.69
N LEU A 496 20.77 17.61 13.20
CA LEU A 496 19.56 17.33 13.99
C LEU A 496 18.51 16.60 13.16
N ARG A 497 18.25 17.05 11.93
CA ARG A 497 17.31 16.38 11.00
C ARG A 497 17.73 14.95 10.71
N THR A 498 19.00 14.74 10.38
CA THR A 498 19.56 13.40 10.14
C THR A 498 19.38 12.49 11.36
N ARG A 499 19.62 13.02 12.56
CA ARG A 499 19.40 12.30 13.83
C ARG A 499 17.93 11.93 14.03
N GLN A 500 17.01 12.86 13.82
CA GLN A 500 15.57 12.61 13.93
C GLN A 500 15.12 11.53 12.96
N MET A 501 15.58 11.54 11.71
CA MET A 501 15.29 10.48 10.75
C MET A 501 15.80 9.11 11.22
N LYS A 502 17.03 9.04 11.75
CA LYS A 502 17.60 7.81 12.33
C LYS A 502 16.81 7.33 13.55
N ASN A 503 16.29 8.25 14.38
CA ASN A 503 15.40 7.93 15.49
C ASN A 503 14.11 7.25 15.00
N PHE A 504 13.45 7.85 14.00
CA PHE A 504 12.23 7.30 13.41
C PHE A 504 12.45 5.92 12.77
N PHE A 505 13.53 5.73 12.02
CA PHE A 505 13.88 4.41 11.46
C PHE A 505 14.13 3.37 12.54
N THR A 506 14.87 3.73 13.59
CA THR A 506 15.19 2.81 14.69
C THR A 506 13.92 2.32 15.37
N VAL A 507 13.02 3.24 15.73
CA VAL A 507 11.75 2.89 16.39
C VAL A 507 10.84 2.07 15.48
N THR A 508 10.70 2.47 14.21
CA THR A 508 9.84 1.75 13.25
C THR A 508 10.29 0.30 13.06
N MET A 509 11.60 0.11 12.85
CA MET A 509 12.16 -1.22 12.56
C MET A 509 12.21 -2.15 13.78
N LEU A 510 12.43 -1.60 14.98
CA LEU A 510 12.62 -2.39 16.20
C LEU A 510 11.36 -2.60 17.04
N SER A 511 10.28 -1.88 16.78
CA SER A 511 8.98 -2.11 17.45
C SER A 511 8.40 -3.49 17.13
N ALA A 512 7.50 -3.99 17.99
CA ALA A 512 6.67 -5.15 17.66
C ALA A 512 5.59 -4.75 16.65
N GLY A 513 5.18 -5.68 15.78
CA GLY A 513 4.37 -5.39 14.59
C GLY A 513 5.19 -5.40 13.30
N MET A 514 4.54 -5.20 12.15
CA MET A 514 5.12 -5.27 10.81
C MET A 514 5.57 -3.87 10.31
N PRO A 515 6.86 -3.59 10.08
CA PRO A 515 7.33 -2.28 9.67
C PRO A 515 7.11 -2.04 8.18
N MET A 516 6.74 -0.81 7.85
CA MET A 516 6.67 -0.28 6.51
C MET A 516 7.54 0.97 6.38
N MET A 517 8.22 1.10 5.24
CA MET A 517 9.02 2.27 4.88
C MET A 517 8.56 2.83 3.53
N LEU A 518 8.56 4.15 3.42
CA LEU A 518 8.27 4.84 2.17
C LEU A 518 9.52 4.94 1.28
N MET A 519 9.31 4.74 -0.02
CA MET A 519 10.33 4.89 -1.04
C MET A 519 11.06 6.24 -0.98
N GLY A 520 12.37 6.16 -0.76
CA GLY A 520 13.30 7.29 -0.80
C GLY A 520 13.62 7.90 0.57
N ASP A 521 12.90 7.53 1.62
CA ASP A 521 13.21 8.01 2.98
C ASP A 521 14.62 7.58 3.41
N GLU A 522 15.08 6.41 2.97
CA GLU A 522 16.40 5.86 3.25
C GLU A 522 17.56 6.68 2.62
N VAL A 523 17.23 7.62 1.74
CA VAL A 523 18.19 8.56 1.12
C VAL A 523 17.79 10.02 1.30
N ARG A 524 16.86 10.30 2.23
CA ARG A 524 16.32 11.66 2.47
C ARG A 524 15.68 12.29 1.22
N ARG A 525 14.87 11.51 0.47
CA ARG A 525 14.02 12.06 -0.60
C ARG A 525 13.13 13.16 -0.01
N THR A 526 12.90 14.20 -0.80
CA THR A 526 12.06 15.36 -0.46
C THR A 526 11.05 15.59 -1.57
N GLN A 527 9.87 16.07 -1.19
CA GLN A 527 8.82 16.63 -2.05
C GLN A 527 8.78 18.16 -1.95
N GLY A 528 9.81 18.78 -1.36
CA GLY A 528 9.89 20.23 -1.20
C GLY A 528 8.84 20.80 -0.24
N GLY A 529 8.32 19.99 0.68
CA GLY A 529 7.23 20.41 1.57
C GLY A 529 5.83 20.18 0.97
N ASN A 530 5.72 19.57 -0.22
CA ASN A 530 4.45 19.09 -0.71
C ASN A 530 4.08 17.78 0.01
N ASN A 531 3.01 17.77 0.80
CA ASN A 531 2.55 16.61 1.57
C ASN A 531 1.44 15.82 0.85
N ASN A 532 1.16 16.13 -0.42
CA ASN A 532 0.12 15.49 -1.21
C ASN A 532 0.50 15.47 -2.70
N ALA A 533 1.64 14.88 -3.05
CA ALA A 533 2.19 14.93 -4.41
C ALA A 533 1.47 14.00 -5.42
N TYR A 534 0.16 13.80 -5.25
CA TYR A 534 -0.67 12.84 -6.02
C TYR A 534 -0.72 13.11 -7.52
N CYS A 535 -0.55 14.39 -7.91
CA CYS A 535 -0.64 14.84 -9.29
C CYS A 535 0.72 15.27 -9.90
N GLN A 536 1.82 14.99 -9.21
CA GLN A 536 3.17 15.46 -9.58
C GLN A 536 4.00 14.35 -10.25
N ASP A 537 3.79 14.07 -11.54
CA ASP A 537 4.69 13.20 -12.34
C ASP A 537 5.96 13.96 -12.78
N ASN A 538 6.77 14.38 -11.82
CA ASN A 538 8.01 15.14 -12.02
C ASN A 538 9.02 14.89 -10.89
N GLU A 539 10.12 15.65 -10.87
CA GLU A 539 11.21 15.53 -9.90
C GLU A 539 10.79 15.66 -8.44
N THR A 540 9.62 16.24 -8.14
CA THR A 540 9.02 16.26 -6.79
C THR A 540 8.79 14.83 -6.27
N SER A 541 8.33 13.94 -7.15
CA SER A 541 7.92 12.58 -6.78
C SER A 541 8.91 11.49 -7.20
N TRP A 542 9.77 11.77 -8.19
CA TRP A 542 10.71 10.77 -8.71
C TRP A 542 11.86 10.49 -7.73
N PHE A 543 12.35 9.25 -7.74
CA PHE A 543 13.51 8.86 -6.94
C PHE A 543 14.80 9.40 -7.57
N ASP A 544 15.45 10.38 -6.96
CA ASP A 544 16.79 10.82 -7.37
C ASP A 544 17.88 9.88 -6.82
N TRP A 545 18.37 8.99 -7.68
CA TRP A 545 19.43 8.04 -7.37
C TRP A 545 20.80 8.70 -7.06
N THR A 546 21.00 10.00 -7.33
CA THR A 546 22.22 10.70 -6.87
C THR A 546 22.26 10.84 -5.34
N LEU A 547 21.10 10.74 -4.67
CA LEU A 547 20.99 10.83 -3.22
C LEU A 547 21.69 9.67 -2.51
N LEU A 548 21.86 8.50 -3.15
CA LEU A 548 22.62 7.38 -2.57
C LEU A 548 24.07 7.76 -2.25
N ALA A 549 24.69 8.59 -3.10
CA ALA A 549 26.03 9.09 -2.85
C ALA A 549 26.03 10.26 -1.87
N LYS A 550 25.04 11.18 -1.99
CA LYS A 550 24.97 12.39 -1.15
C LYS A 550 24.59 12.08 0.31
N ARG A 551 23.78 11.06 0.54
CA ARG A 551 23.19 10.66 1.84
C ARG A 551 23.56 9.21 2.18
N ALA A 552 24.79 8.83 1.85
CA ALA A 552 25.31 7.49 2.05
C ALA A 552 25.29 7.06 3.53
N ASP A 553 25.38 8.01 4.46
CA ASP A 553 25.31 7.79 5.90
C ASP A 553 23.93 7.26 6.34
N VAL A 554 22.83 7.87 5.88
CA VAL A 554 21.46 7.41 6.20
C VAL A 554 21.18 6.07 5.53
N HIS A 555 21.55 5.91 4.27
CA HIS A 555 21.37 4.66 3.55
C HIS A 555 22.14 3.51 4.23
N ARG A 556 23.38 3.75 4.68
CA ARG A 556 24.17 2.78 5.45
C ARG A 556 23.47 2.44 6.77
N PHE A 557 22.91 3.43 7.46
CA PHE A 557 22.21 3.25 8.72
C PHE A 557 21.01 2.30 8.56
N VAL A 558 20.14 2.59 7.60
CA VAL A 558 18.95 1.77 7.30
C VAL A 558 19.33 0.36 6.85
N THR A 559 20.37 0.23 6.02
CA THR A 559 20.86 -1.08 5.56
C THR A 559 21.34 -1.97 6.70
N LEU A 560 21.94 -1.41 7.76
CA LEU A 560 22.36 -2.18 8.94
C LEU A 560 21.21 -2.49 9.90
N LEU A 561 20.17 -1.65 9.96
CA LEU A 561 18.99 -1.91 10.80
C LEU A 561 18.26 -3.21 10.46
N LYS A 562 18.32 -3.65 9.19
CA LYS A 562 17.67 -4.90 8.76
C LYS A 562 18.14 -6.13 9.54
N ALA A 563 19.39 -6.12 10.01
CA ALA A 563 20.08 -7.29 10.55
C ALA A 563 19.29 -7.97 11.66
N ARG A 564 18.66 -7.19 12.55
CA ARG A 564 17.84 -7.76 13.62
C ARG A 564 16.52 -8.32 13.13
N ARG A 565 15.88 -7.67 12.16
CA ARG A 565 14.54 -8.03 11.72
C ARG A 565 14.51 -9.37 11.00
N VAL A 566 15.52 -9.65 10.16
CA VAL A 566 15.64 -10.94 9.47
C VAL A 566 15.98 -12.10 10.43
N LEU A 567 16.52 -11.79 11.61
CA LEU A 567 16.84 -12.75 12.66
C LEU A 567 15.71 -12.98 13.67
N ARG A 568 14.57 -12.28 13.54
CA ARG A 568 13.44 -12.50 14.46
C ARG A 568 12.93 -13.93 14.38
N ASP A 569 12.65 -14.47 15.57
CA ASP A 569 11.95 -15.73 15.71
C ASP A 569 10.57 -15.64 15.04
N VAL A 570 10.17 -16.74 14.41
CA VAL A 570 8.88 -16.90 13.72
C VAL A 570 7.97 -17.86 14.47
N GLU A 571 8.47 -18.47 15.55
CA GLU A 571 7.74 -19.52 16.25
C GLU A 571 6.46 -18.98 16.90
N HIS A 572 6.44 -17.73 17.38
CA HIS A 572 5.22 -17.12 17.93
C HIS A 572 4.12 -16.99 16.87
N GLU A 573 4.47 -16.61 15.63
CA GLU A 573 3.52 -16.51 14.52
C GLU A 573 3.06 -17.90 14.07
N ARG A 574 3.96 -18.87 13.99
CA ARG A 574 3.61 -20.27 13.66
C ARG A 574 2.68 -20.89 14.70
N GLN A 575 2.87 -20.55 15.97
CA GLN A 575 2.04 -21.00 17.08
C GLN A 575 0.79 -20.13 17.30
N ARG A 576 0.62 -19.05 16.51
CA ARG A 576 -0.48 -18.08 16.64
C ARG A 576 -0.59 -17.50 18.06
N VAL A 577 0.54 -17.14 18.64
CA VAL A 577 0.61 -16.55 19.99
C VAL A 577 0.07 -15.14 19.93
N ALA A 578 -1.04 -14.91 20.64
CA ALA A 578 -1.65 -13.59 20.74
C ALA A 578 -0.71 -12.57 21.39
N LEU A 579 -0.82 -11.30 21.03
CA LEU A 579 -0.06 -10.18 21.56
C LEU A 579 -0.07 -10.16 23.10
N GLY A 580 -1.25 -10.31 23.71
CA GLY A 580 -1.37 -10.35 25.17
C GLY A 580 -0.65 -11.52 25.84
N GLN A 581 -0.44 -12.64 25.12
CA GLN A 581 0.34 -13.78 25.59
C GLN A 581 1.84 -13.56 25.35
N LEU A 582 2.22 -13.03 24.19
CA LEU A 582 3.61 -12.71 23.87
C LEU A 582 4.19 -11.68 24.84
N SER A 583 3.42 -10.64 25.16
CA SER A 583 3.83 -9.62 26.15
C SER A 583 4.01 -10.17 27.57
N ARG A 584 3.50 -11.37 27.87
CA ARG A 584 3.78 -12.07 29.15
C ARG A 584 4.99 -13.00 29.07
N GLN A 585 5.40 -13.39 27.87
CA GLN A 585 6.57 -14.23 27.64
C GLN A 585 7.86 -13.40 27.52
N VAL A 586 7.76 -12.17 27.01
CA VAL A 586 8.86 -11.21 26.97
C VAL A 586 8.85 -10.39 28.26
N ASP A 587 9.93 -10.49 29.03
CA ASP A 587 10.12 -9.66 30.23
C ASP A 587 10.56 -8.25 29.80
N ILE A 588 9.60 -7.33 29.72
CA ILE A 588 9.80 -5.91 29.42
C ILE A 588 9.72 -5.11 30.71
N ILE A 589 10.80 -4.42 31.06
CA ILE A 589 10.88 -3.56 32.23
C ILE A 589 11.09 -2.12 31.74
N TRP A 590 10.19 -1.22 32.13
CA TRP A 590 10.29 0.20 31.82
C TRP A 590 11.13 0.94 32.86
N HIS A 591 11.93 1.91 32.41
CA HIS A 591 12.84 2.72 33.21
C HIS A 591 12.71 4.20 32.82
N GLY A 592 13.15 5.08 33.72
CA GLY A 592 13.44 6.47 33.40
C GLY A 592 14.94 6.67 33.42
N VAL A 593 15.40 7.86 33.81
CA VAL A 593 16.83 8.08 34.13
C VAL A 593 17.33 7.17 35.27
N ARG A 594 16.41 6.71 36.13
CA ARG A 594 16.66 5.68 37.16
C ARG A 594 15.96 4.38 36.81
N LEU A 595 16.56 3.26 37.23
CA LEU A 595 16.03 1.92 36.93
C LEU A 595 14.65 1.68 37.58
N GLN A 596 13.70 1.17 36.80
CA GLN A 596 12.34 0.81 37.25
C GLN A 596 11.52 2.02 37.73
N GLU A 597 11.97 3.23 37.41
CA GLU A 597 11.29 4.48 37.70
C GLU A 597 11.01 5.25 36.39
N PRO A 598 10.15 4.72 35.50
CA PRO A 598 9.76 5.43 34.28
C PRO A 598 9.02 6.73 34.60
N ASP A 599 9.28 7.76 33.81
CA ASP A 599 8.63 9.06 33.93
C ASP A 599 7.44 9.16 32.98
N TRP A 600 6.24 8.87 33.50
CA TRP A 600 4.97 8.98 32.78
C TRP A 600 4.25 10.33 32.96
N ARG A 601 4.91 11.33 33.57
CA ARG A 601 4.30 12.65 33.76
C ARG A 601 4.04 13.32 32.41
N HIS A 602 3.06 14.20 32.37
CA HIS A 602 2.69 14.95 31.17
C HIS A 602 3.89 15.70 30.54
N CYS A 603 4.80 16.25 31.35
CA CYS A 603 5.97 16.98 30.87
C CYS A 603 7.20 16.09 30.54
N SER A 604 7.06 14.76 30.60
CA SER A 604 8.17 13.85 30.29
C SER A 604 8.44 13.80 28.78
N HIS A 605 9.71 13.67 28.41
CA HIS A 605 10.18 13.53 27.02
C HIS A 605 11.23 12.42 26.87
N SER A 606 11.25 11.47 27.81
CA SER A 606 12.23 10.39 27.76
C SER A 606 11.71 9.12 28.42
N VAL A 607 12.12 7.98 27.88
CA VAL A 607 11.81 6.67 28.43
C VAL A 607 12.91 5.69 28.05
N ALA A 608 13.15 4.69 28.89
CA ALA A 608 14.01 3.57 28.56
C ALA A 608 13.29 2.25 28.87
N PHE A 609 13.68 1.17 28.21
CA PHE A 609 13.18 -0.16 28.54
C PHE A 609 14.23 -1.24 28.33
N THR A 610 14.10 -2.32 29.10
CA THR A 610 14.88 -3.54 28.94
C THR A 610 13.96 -4.66 28.47
N ALA A 611 14.31 -5.34 27.38
CA ALA A 611 13.57 -6.48 26.85
C ALA A 611 14.46 -7.73 26.80
N ARG A 612 14.04 -8.80 27.48
CA ARG A 612 14.77 -10.08 27.52
C ARG A 612 14.13 -11.10 26.59
N PHE A 613 14.88 -11.53 25.58
CA PHE A 613 14.47 -12.57 24.65
C PHE A 613 15.16 -13.88 25.04
N THR A 614 14.44 -14.73 25.78
CA THR A 614 14.99 -15.96 26.34
C THR A 614 15.35 -17.00 25.28
N THR A 615 14.54 -17.13 24.23
CA THR A 615 14.79 -18.03 23.08
C THR A 615 16.04 -17.62 22.30
N GLU A 616 16.18 -16.33 22.03
CA GLU A 616 17.30 -15.77 21.27
C GLU A 616 18.56 -15.53 22.13
N ARG A 617 18.45 -15.71 23.45
CA ARG A 617 19.54 -15.50 24.43
C ARG A 617 20.18 -14.12 24.32
N VAL A 618 19.35 -13.10 24.15
CA VAL A 618 19.77 -11.71 24.04
C VAL A 618 18.91 -10.81 24.92
N CYS A 619 19.56 -9.85 25.56
CA CYS A 619 18.92 -8.77 26.29
C CYS A 619 19.15 -7.48 25.52
N PHE A 620 18.09 -6.69 25.32
CA PHE A 620 18.17 -5.35 24.76
C PHE A 620 17.85 -4.31 25.82
N HIS A 621 18.56 -3.19 25.78
CA HIS A 621 18.22 -2.00 26.55
C HIS A 621 18.17 -0.81 25.60
N ALA A 622 17.00 -0.20 25.46
CA ALA A 622 16.80 0.96 24.60
C ALA A 622 16.54 2.20 25.45
N ILE A 623 17.25 3.28 25.15
CA ILE A 623 17.10 4.60 25.76
C ILE A 623 16.58 5.54 24.67
N LEU A 624 15.47 6.20 24.93
CA LEU A 624 14.84 7.14 24.00
C LEU A 624 14.78 8.51 24.66
N ASN A 625 15.71 9.38 24.27
CA ASN A 625 15.80 10.75 24.76
C ASN A 625 15.23 11.72 23.72
N ALA A 626 13.93 12.01 23.78
CA ALA A 626 13.33 13.09 23.00
C ALA A 626 13.46 14.45 23.70
N TYR A 627 14.14 14.56 24.84
CA TYR A 627 14.43 15.82 25.50
C TYR A 627 15.51 16.62 24.73
N TRP A 628 15.52 17.94 24.90
CA TRP A 628 16.46 18.84 24.22
C TRP A 628 17.80 19.00 24.96
N GLU A 629 17.97 18.34 26.11
CA GLU A 629 19.22 18.28 26.88
C GLU A 629 19.71 16.83 27.04
N PRO A 630 21.02 16.63 27.28
CA PRO A 630 21.55 15.31 27.62
C PRO A 630 20.99 14.82 28.95
N LEU A 631 20.73 13.52 29.03
CA LEU A 631 20.24 12.84 30.23
C LEU A 631 21.14 11.63 30.55
N GLU A 632 21.45 11.43 31.83
CA GLU A 632 22.22 10.29 32.30
C GLU A 632 21.25 9.18 32.73
N PHE A 633 21.33 8.02 32.07
CA PHE A 633 20.48 6.86 32.35
C PHE A 633 21.26 5.79 33.09
N GLU A 634 20.73 5.26 34.18
CA GLU A 634 21.24 4.06 34.82
C GLU A 634 21.03 2.83 33.92
N LEU A 635 22.03 1.95 33.86
CA LEU A 635 22.00 0.69 33.11
C LEU A 635 21.75 -0.50 34.05
N PRO A 636 20.84 -1.43 33.71
CA PRO A 636 20.61 -2.61 34.52
C PRO A 636 21.80 -3.57 34.45
N SER A 637 22.05 -4.31 35.54
CA SER A 637 23.05 -5.38 35.53
C SER A 637 22.57 -6.55 34.66
N VAL A 638 23.41 -7.00 33.73
CA VAL A 638 23.11 -8.14 32.83
C VAL A 638 23.49 -9.48 33.47
N ALA A 639 24.54 -9.50 34.30
CA ALA A 639 24.96 -10.63 35.12
C ALA A 639 25.87 -10.14 36.27
N ASP A 640 25.72 -10.72 37.46
CA ASP A 640 26.50 -10.37 38.67
C ASP A 640 28.01 -10.71 38.56
N ASP A 641 28.43 -11.44 37.53
CA ASP A 641 29.79 -11.92 37.34
C ASP A 641 30.66 -11.08 36.38
N GLY A 642 30.07 -10.04 35.76
CA GLY A 642 30.77 -9.12 34.86
C GLY A 642 31.23 -9.72 33.53
N ARG A 643 30.76 -10.92 33.13
CA ARG A 643 31.25 -11.62 31.93
C ARG A 643 30.67 -11.10 30.60
N HIS A 644 29.51 -10.44 30.63
CA HIS A 644 28.84 -9.91 29.43
C HIS A 644 28.47 -8.43 29.61
N PRO A 645 29.37 -7.49 29.27
CA PRO A 645 29.05 -6.07 29.34
C PRO A 645 28.01 -5.68 28.30
N TRP A 646 27.26 -4.61 28.57
CA TRP A 646 26.45 -3.96 27.53
C TRP A 646 27.32 -3.55 26.35
N ARG A 647 26.83 -3.76 25.14
CA ARG A 647 27.47 -3.33 23.90
C ARG A 647 26.56 -2.34 23.18
N ARG A 648 27.12 -1.23 22.72
CA ARG A 648 26.36 -0.20 22.00
C ARG A 648 26.20 -0.58 20.55
N TRP A 649 24.96 -0.87 20.15
CA TRP A 649 24.64 -1.16 18.76
C TRP A 649 24.27 0.10 18.00
N ILE A 650 23.41 0.94 18.57
CA ILE A 650 22.91 2.17 17.96
C ILE A 650 23.09 3.32 18.94
N ASP A 651 23.55 4.47 18.45
CA ASP A 651 23.46 5.77 19.10
C ASP A 651 23.34 6.84 18.03
N THR A 652 22.12 7.31 17.80
CA THR A 652 21.80 8.20 16.68
C THR A 652 22.45 9.58 16.79
N PHE A 653 22.99 9.95 17.96
CA PHE A 653 23.70 11.22 18.14
C PHE A 653 25.10 11.21 17.51
N LEU A 654 25.74 10.04 17.43
CA LEU A 654 27.09 9.93 16.91
C LEU A 654 27.12 10.13 15.39
N ASP A 655 28.27 10.57 14.88
CA ASP A 655 28.49 10.67 13.44
C ASP A 655 28.71 9.26 12.85
N SER A 656 28.29 9.04 11.60
CA SER A 656 28.57 7.78 10.90
C SER A 656 30.10 7.59 10.75
N PRO A 657 30.63 6.38 10.98
CA PRO A 657 29.92 5.09 11.10
C PRO A 657 29.58 4.65 12.53
N ASP A 658 29.81 5.47 13.56
CA ASP A 658 29.64 5.07 14.96
C ASP A 658 28.17 5.11 15.43
N ASP A 659 27.30 5.68 14.60
CA ASP A 659 25.85 5.80 14.80
C ASP A 659 25.10 4.47 14.82
N ILE A 660 25.56 3.52 14.01
CA ILE A 660 25.17 2.11 14.08
C ILE A 660 26.30 1.23 13.55
N VAL A 661 26.61 0.17 14.28
CA VAL A 661 27.69 -0.76 13.93
C VAL A 661 27.16 -2.16 13.67
N GLU A 662 27.96 -3.00 13.03
CA GLU A 662 27.68 -4.43 12.98
C GLU A 662 27.67 -5.01 14.39
N TRP A 663 26.76 -5.96 14.64
CA TRP A 663 26.51 -6.53 15.96
C TRP A 663 27.78 -7.12 16.59
N GLU A 664 28.58 -7.82 15.77
CA GLU A 664 29.84 -8.44 16.16
C GLU A 664 30.89 -7.40 16.55
N GLN A 665 30.80 -6.18 16.02
CA GLN A 665 31.77 -5.10 16.19
C GLN A 665 31.35 -4.08 17.26
N ALA A 666 30.16 -4.23 17.85
CA ALA A 666 29.62 -3.29 18.83
C ALA A 666 30.59 -2.99 20.00
N PRO A 667 30.97 -1.73 20.27
CA PRO A 667 31.87 -1.41 21.35
C PRO A 667 31.22 -1.72 22.71
N SER A 668 32.03 -2.22 23.64
CA SER A 668 31.60 -2.41 25.03
C SER A 668 31.35 -1.06 25.70
N VAL A 669 30.27 -0.98 26.47
CA VAL A 669 29.93 0.16 27.31
C VAL A 669 30.40 -0.15 28.73
N PRO A 670 31.47 0.50 29.23
CA PRO A 670 31.90 0.31 30.61
C PRO A 670 31.00 1.09 31.57
N GLY A 671 30.69 0.50 32.72
CA GLY A 671 30.00 1.18 33.82
C GLY A 671 28.53 0.79 34.00
N HIS A 672 27.84 1.58 34.82
CA HIS A 672 26.44 1.36 35.23
C HIS A 672 25.51 2.50 34.77
N SER A 673 25.99 3.37 33.88
CA SER A 673 25.19 4.44 33.29
C SER A 673 25.58 4.71 31.85
N TYR A 674 24.69 5.35 31.10
CA TYR A 674 24.91 5.84 29.75
C TYR A 674 24.36 7.26 29.61
N ARG A 675 25.19 8.18 29.12
CA ARG A 675 24.76 9.54 28.81
C ARG A 675 24.13 9.58 27.42
N ALA A 676 22.80 9.68 27.35
CA ALA A 676 22.09 9.87 26.09
C ALA A 676 22.01 11.37 25.78
N GLU A 677 22.62 11.77 24.67
CA GLU A 677 22.63 13.17 24.22
C GLU A 677 21.23 13.63 23.72
N PRO A 678 20.98 14.94 23.52
CA PRO A 678 19.66 15.44 23.14
C PRO A 678 19.08 14.78 21.88
N ARG A 679 17.77 14.57 21.88
CA ARG A 679 17.00 14.10 20.71
C ARG A 679 17.60 12.84 20.09
N SER A 680 17.99 11.87 20.90
CA SER A 680 18.70 10.66 20.47
C SER A 680 18.02 9.36 20.89
N VAL A 681 18.35 8.29 20.18
CA VAL A 681 17.97 6.92 20.51
C VAL A 681 19.23 6.09 20.63
N VAL A 682 19.36 5.38 21.74
CA VAL A 682 20.47 4.47 22.02
C VAL A 682 19.91 3.06 22.17
N VAL A 683 20.51 2.09 21.51
CA VAL A 683 20.18 0.67 21.67
C VAL A 683 21.42 -0.09 22.06
N LEU A 684 21.37 -0.69 23.25
CA LEU A 684 22.38 -1.56 23.80
C LEU A 684 21.90 -3.01 23.75
N PHE A 685 22.84 -3.94 23.67
CA PHE A 685 22.54 -5.35 23.85
C PHE A 685 23.60 -6.06 24.68
N ALA A 686 23.22 -7.21 25.23
CA ALA A 686 24.14 -8.13 25.86
C ALA A 686 23.68 -9.58 25.65
N GLY A 687 24.63 -10.51 25.58
CA GLY A 687 24.33 -11.94 25.52
C GLY A 687 23.79 -12.45 26.85
N LEU A 688 22.88 -13.42 26.81
CA LEU A 688 22.42 -14.15 27.98
C LEU A 688 23.19 -15.48 28.09
N ASP A 689 23.78 -15.74 29.25
CA ASP A 689 24.48 -17.00 29.51
C ASP A 689 23.52 -18.21 29.47
N PRO A 690 24.02 -19.41 29.12
CA PRO A 690 23.26 -20.62 29.29
C PRO A 690 23.03 -20.94 30.78
N GLU A 691 21.74 -20.97 31.15
CA GLU A 691 21.09 -21.69 32.26
C GLU A 691 20.71 -20.93 33.56
N ARG A 692 19.39 -20.99 33.85
CA ARG A 692 18.83 -21.45 35.13
C ARG A 692 17.38 -21.91 34.92
N GLN A 693 17.16 -23.22 34.76
CA GLN A 693 15.83 -23.79 35.04
C GLN A 693 15.51 -23.49 36.51
N SER A 694 14.31 -22.96 36.77
CA SER A 694 13.85 -22.60 38.10
C SER A 694 13.77 -23.84 39.02
N THR A 695 14.84 -24.12 39.75
CA THR A 695 14.74 -24.93 40.98
C THR A 695 14.13 -24.04 42.05
N GLY A 696 12.84 -24.22 42.36
CA GLY A 696 12.24 -23.47 43.46
C GLY A 696 10.73 -23.51 43.60
N ARG A 697 10.07 -24.67 43.47
CA ARG A 697 8.77 -24.93 44.13
C ARG A 697 8.62 -26.41 44.47
N GLU A 698 9.42 -26.85 45.43
CA GLU A 698 9.03 -27.93 46.35
C GLU A 698 9.49 -27.53 47.75
N GLY A 699 8.56 -27.51 48.72
CA GLY A 699 8.93 -27.43 50.14
C GLY A 699 8.02 -26.57 51.04
N ARG A 700 6.81 -27.09 51.30
CA ARG A 700 5.87 -26.84 52.42
C ARG A 700 4.64 -26.00 52.15
#